data_AF-A0A0A0EUQ2-F1
#
_entry.id   AF-A0A0A0EUQ2-F1
#
_cell.length_a   1.000
_cell.length_b   1.000
_cell.length_c   1.000
_cell.angle_alpha   90.00
_cell.angle_beta   90.00
_cell.angle_gamma   90.00
#
_symmetry.space_group_name_H-M   'P 1'
#
loop_
_entity.id
_entity.type
_entity.pdbx_description
1 polymer ?
#
loop_
_entity_poly.entity_id
_entity_poly.type
_entity_poly.pdbx_seq_one_letter_code
_entity_poly.pdbx_strand_id
1 'polypeptide(L)'
;MAQLKPLLPVVIVGSVLLAAWFGWGGWQQQRDGARRTAIQQVRDAAVQQAQTAIAADTKRLAEQVGKPAFLAALTAGDLATAAAELARGWPEAKGASVQPTGLDATYAGLAAGAKGGYGRLAAQESALLAGKPVVAIIKEGGTNQLAVAAPVPLDGVAIGVASVLLPANRVAGAVEQAAVADGSYLALRQGGHSVVERGDVALNTGAEALAAKVPGSDLRVAAAVPDVAGGPLGLGAMACFGVAAGFLLLALVAWRAPTLQRRKAGGDAEPEGSELTLADVAQQAPARVVAPAAAAAAVPAPASTLAVDPGVFRAYDIRGVVGSSLDVGVATLIGQAIGSVMQEKGLTDIVVGRDGRLSGPELAGGLIDGLRKAGCNVTDIGLAPTPLVYFGAYQLRAGSCVSVTGSHNPPDYNGFKVVVGGETLSGDTITDLYRRIAEDRLHTAPAPGLLQQRDISEDYVQRVAADVQLERPLHVVVDAGNGVAGDLGPRVLRAIGAEVTPLFCEIDGTFPNHHPDPSEPHNLEDLVASVARLGADLGIAFDGDGDRLGVVTRDGENIFPDRLLMLFAADVLERNPGAQIIYDVKCTGRLPGHILRHGGSPLMWKTGHSLIKAKMRETEAELAGEMSGHFFFKERWYGFDDGIYSAARLLEIVAGKVQTPTETLAALPNGIATPEIKVDAPEGNPHAFVDRFVTEAKFEGARLSTIDGLRVDWPDGWGLVRASNTTPILVMRFDADSEAAMARIQAAFRAQLLALKPDLALPF
;
A
#
# COMPACT_ATOMS: atom_id res chain seq x y z
N MET A 1 -15.91 40.18 -57.47
CA MET A 1 -16.62 40.44 -56.19
C MET A 1 -18.05 39.88 -56.11
N ALA A 2 -18.70 39.46 -57.21
CA ALA A 2 -20.04 38.84 -57.17
C ALA A 2 -20.11 37.46 -56.49
N GLN A 3 -18.99 36.72 -56.46
CA GLN A 3 -18.90 35.38 -55.84
C GLN A 3 -18.79 35.38 -54.29
N LEU A 4 -18.57 36.54 -53.65
CA LEU A 4 -18.41 36.63 -52.18
C LEU A 4 -19.71 36.98 -51.43
N LYS A 5 -20.77 37.42 -52.14
CA LYS A 5 -22.07 37.77 -51.55
C LYS A 5 -22.77 36.62 -50.79
N PRO A 6 -22.78 35.36 -51.28
CA PRO A 6 -23.43 34.27 -50.53
C PRO A 6 -22.64 33.81 -49.31
N LEU A 7 -21.34 34.16 -49.22
CA LEU A 7 -20.46 33.78 -48.11
C LEU A 7 -20.50 34.79 -46.95
N LEU A 8 -20.98 36.00 -47.19
CA LEU A 8 -20.99 37.08 -46.19
C LEU A 8 -21.80 36.74 -44.92
N PRO A 9 -22.99 36.10 -44.99
CA PRO A 9 -23.71 35.65 -43.80
C PRO A 9 -22.93 34.59 -43.02
N VAL A 10 -22.23 33.69 -43.72
CA VAL A 10 -21.40 32.65 -43.12
C VAL A 10 -20.21 33.27 -42.39
N VAL A 11 -19.56 34.29 -42.97
CA VAL A 11 -18.46 35.02 -42.32
C VAL A 11 -18.94 35.78 -41.08
N ILE A 12 -20.12 36.40 -41.13
CA ILE A 12 -20.70 37.11 -39.97
C ILE A 12 -21.01 36.12 -38.84
N VAL A 13 -21.73 35.03 -39.14
CA VAL A 13 -22.09 34.01 -38.15
C VAL A 13 -20.84 33.34 -37.59
N GLY A 14 -19.88 32.95 -38.44
CA GLY A 14 -18.61 32.37 -38.03
C GLY A 14 -17.80 33.30 -37.13
N SER A 15 -17.73 34.60 -37.45
CA SER A 15 -17.03 35.59 -36.63
C SER A 15 -17.72 35.81 -35.28
N VAL A 16 -19.06 35.82 -35.23
CA VAL A 16 -19.80 35.94 -33.96
C VAL A 16 -19.61 34.70 -33.09
N LEU A 17 -19.63 33.50 -33.66
CA LEU A 17 -19.38 32.25 -32.93
C LEU A 17 -17.95 32.19 -32.39
N LEU A 18 -16.95 32.61 -33.18
CA LEU A 18 -15.57 32.72 -32.74
C LEU A 18 -15.41 33.77 -31.64
N ALA A 19 -16.04 34.94 -31.78
CA ALA A 19 -16.04 35.97 -30.74
C ALA A 19 -16.67 35.47 -29.43
N ALA A 20 -17.78 34.72 -29.52
CA ALA A 20 -18.43 34.12 -28.37
C ALA A 20 -17.54 33.07 -27.70
N TRP A 21 -16.86 32.22 -28.50
CA TRP A 21 -15.95 31.20 -27.97
C TRP A 21 -14.73 31.81 -27.26
N PHE A 22 -14.04 32.77 -27.87
CA PHE A 22 -12.92 33.47 -27.25
C PHE A 22 -13.38 34.32 -26.04
N GLY A 23 -14.50 35.03 -26.15
CA GLY A 23 -15.06 35.82 -25.05
C GLY A 23 -15.45 34.97 -23.84
N TRP A 24 -16.08 33.82 -24.09
CA TRP A 24 -16.41 32.84 -23.05
C TRP A 24 -15.15 32.26 -22.39
N GLY A 25 -14.16 31.87 -23.18
CA GLY A 25 -12.87 31.38 -22.66
C GLY A 25 -12.10 32.42 -21.84
N GLY A 26 -12.16 33.70 -22.23
CA GLY A 26 -11.59 34.81 -21.44
C GLY A 26 -12.34 35.03 -20.12
N TRP A 27 -13.68 34.97 -20.15
CA TRP A 27 -14.52 35.10 -18.96
C TRP A 27 -14.33 33.95 -17.97
N GLN A 28 -14.25 32.70 -18.45
CA GLN A 28 -13.96 31.54 -17.61
C GLN A 28 -12.62 31.69 -16.89
N GLN A 29 -11.55 32.03 -17.61
CA GLN A 29 -10.23 32.27 -17.01
C GLN A 29 -10.23 33.38 -15.97
N GLN A 30 -10.97 34.48 -16.20
CA GLN A 30 -11.07 35.57 -15.23
C GLN A 30 -11.83 35.12 -13.96
N ARG A 31 -12.92 34.36 -14.13
CA ARG A 31 -13.69 33.81 -13.02
C ARG A 31 -12.87 32.82 -12.19
N ASP A 32 -12.12 31.94 -12.85
CA ASP A 32 -11.31 30.92 -12.18
C ASP A 32 -10.08 31.56 -11.50
N GLY A 33 -9.48 32.59 -12.10
CA GLY A 33 -8.46 33.43 -11.48
C GLY A 33 -8.96 34.12 -10.22
N ALA A 34 -10.15 34.72 -10.26
CA ALA A 34 -10.77 35.34 -9.09
C ALA A 34 -11.05 34.31 -7.97
N ARG A 35 -11.51 33.10 -8.34
CA ARG A 35 -11.71 31.98 -7.39
C ARG A 35 -10.40 31.57 -6.72
N ARG A 36 -9.32 31.43 -7.50
CA ARG A 36 -7.99 31.09 -6.98
C ARG A 36 -7.50 32.13 -5.99
N THR A 37 -7.62 33.42 -6.32
CA THR A 37 -7.23 34.51 -5.40
C THR A 37 -8.06 34.50 -4.13
N ALA A 38 -9.38 34.30 -4.23
CA ALA A 38 -10.26 34.25 -3.08
C ALA A 38 -9.89 33.12 -2.11
N ILE A 39 -9.66 31.89 -2.62
CA ILE A 39 -9.30 30.77 -1.73
C ILE A 39 -7.91 30.94 -1.12
N GLN A 40 -6.96 31.57 -1.82
CA GLN A 40 -5.64 31.90 -1.28
C GLN A 40 -5.75 32.87 -0.10
N GLN A 41 -6.58 33.90 -0.20
CA GLN A 41 -6.81 34.84 0.91
C GLN A 41 -7.42 34.14 2.13
N VAL A 42 -8.39 33.25 1.93
CA VAL A 42 -9.00 32.46 3.01
C VAL A 42 -7.97 31.53 3.67
N ARG A 43 -7.15 30.84 2.85
CA ARG A 43 -6.05 30.00 3.32
C ARG A 43 -5.05 30.81 4.14
N ASP A 44 -4.61 31.96 3.66
CA ASP A 44 -3.59 32.77 4.32
C ASP A 44 -4.10 33.33 5.66
N ALA A 45 -5.38 33.70 5.73
CA ALA A 45 -6.03 34.06 6.99
C ALA A 45 -6.05 32.89 7.98
N ALA A 46 -6.38 31.68 7.52
CA ALA A 46 -6.37 30.49 8.36
C ALA A 46 -4.97 30.14 8.87
N VAL A 47 -3.93 30.30 8.02
CA VAL A 47 -2.53 30.14 8.41
C VAL A 47 -2.15 31.13 9.52
N GLN A 48 -2.48 32.41 9.36
CA GLN A 48 -2.16 33.44 10.35
C GLN A 48 -2.85 33.18 11.69
N GLN A 49 -4.11 32.73 11.67
CA GLN A 49 -4.84 32.41 12.89
C GLN A 49 -4.24 31.19 13.60
N ALA A 50 -3.94 30.11 12.88
CA ALA A 50 -3.29 28.93 13.43
C ALA A 50 -1.91 29.26 14.00
N GLN A 51 -1.11 30.07 13.28
CA GLN A 51 0.20 30.54 13.73
C GLN A 51 0.08 31.32 15.06
N THR A 52 -0.90 32.22 15.16
CA THR A 52 -1.13 33.02 16.36
C THR A 52 -1.48 32.14 17.56
N ALA A 53 -2.34 31.13 17.36
CA ALA A 53 -2.69 30.17 18.41
C ALA A 53 -1.48 29.35 18.86
N ILE A 54 -0.69 28.83 17.92
CA ILE A 54 0.52 28.05 18.21
C ILE A 54 1.56 28.89 18.96
N ALA A 55 1.81 30.12 18.52
CA ALA A 55 2.73 31.03 19.19
C ALA A 55 2.28 31.36 20.62
N ALA A 56 0.97 31.55 20.84
CA ALA A 56 0.41 31.80 22.16
C ALA A 56 0.56 30.60 23.10
N ASP A 57 0.24 29.39 22.63
CA ASP A 57 0.30 28.17 23.45
C ASP A 57 1.75 27.75 23.74
N THR A 58 2.66 27.84 22.77
CA THR A 58 4.09 27.58 22.98
C THR A 58 4.74 28.57 23.94
N LYS A 59 4.42 29.87 23.82
CA LYS A 59 4.87 30.90 24.77
C LYS A 59 4.33 30.64 26.17
N ARG A 60 3.03 30.33 26.30
CA ARG A 60 2.42 30.02 27.59
C ARG A 60 3.04 28.78 28.22
N LEU A 61 3.37 27.76 27.43
CA LEU A 61 4.07 26.57 27.94
C LEU A 61 5.43 26.93 28.51
N ALA A 62 6.22 27.72 27.78
CA ALA A 62 7.52 28.21 28.27
C ALA A 62 7.38 28.99 29.60
N GLU A 63 6.35 29.83 29.74
CA GLU A 63 6.08 30.57 30.98
C GLU A 63 5.66 29.65 32.15
N GLN A 64 4.85 28.62 31.89
CA GLN A 64 4.37 27.69 32.92
C GLN A 64 5.50 26.79 33.43
N VAL A 65 6.33 26.25 32.54
CA VAL A 65 7.46 25.39 32.93
C VAL A 65 8.56 26.17 33.66
N GLY A 66 8.59 27.51 33.52
CA GLY A 66 9.49 28.38 34.27
C GLY A 66 8.98 28.79 35.67
N LYS A 67 7.76 28.39 36.07
CA LYS A 67 7.23 28.80 37.38
C LYS A 67 7.95 28.11 38.54
N PRO A 68 8.23 28.83 39.65
CA PRO A 68 8.91 28.25 40.82
C PRO A 68 8.23 26.99 41.36
N ALA A 69 6.90 26.96 41.43
CA ALA A 69 6.14 25.81 41.92
C ALA A 69 6.29 24.57 41.03
N PHE A 70 6.29 24.76 39.70
CA PHE A 70 6.49 23.69 38.74
C PHE A 70 7.92 23.12 38.82
N LEU A 71 8.93 24.01 38.80
CA LEU A 71 10.34 23.62 38.88
C LEU A 71 10.67 22.92 40.20
N ALA A 72 10.11 23.39 41.32
CA ALA A 72 10.29 22.75 42.63
C ALA A 72 9.73 21.32 42.65
N ALA A 73 8.53 21.11 42.11
CA ALA A 73 7.92 19.78 42.04
C ALA A 73 8.71 18.83 41.13
N LEU A 74 9.14 19.29 39.95
CA LEU A 74 9.91 18.48 39.02
C LEU A 74 11.29 18.10 39.59
N THR A 75 11.98 19.05 40.23
CA THR A 75 13.30 18.80 40.85
C THR A 75 13.21 17.83 42.04
N ALA A 76 12.06 17.81 42.74
CA ALA A 76 11.77 16.84 43.79
C ALA A 76 11.36 15.44 43.25
N GLY A 77 11.26 15.27 41.93
CA GLY A 77 10.81 14.02 41.29
C GLY A 77 9.29 13.80 41.36
N ASP A 78 8.52 14.79 41.82
CA ASP A 78 7.06 14.70 41.91
C ASP A 78 6.41 15.12 40.58
N LEU A 79 6.43 14.17 39.63
CA LEU A 79 5.88 14.37 38.28
C LEU A 79 4.37 14.64 38.29
N ALA A 80 3.64 14.09 39.25
CA ALA A 80 2.19 14.26 39.36
C ALA A 80 1.85 15.70 39.76
N THR A 81 2.52 16.24 40.78
CA THR A 81 2.36 17.64 41.19
C THR A 81 2.86 18.59 40.10
N ALA A 82 3.98 18.30 39.44
CA ALA A 82 4.47 19.10 38.31
C ALA A 82 3.44 19.14 37.16
N ALA A 83 2.82 18.01 36.81
CA ALA A 83 1.75 17.96 35.81
C ALA A 83 0.50 18.73 36.24
N ALA A 84 0.13 18.70 37.52
CA ALA A 84 -0.99 19.48 38.05
C ALA A 84 -0.72 21.00 38.00
N GLU A 85 0.50 21.43 38.34
CA GLU A 85 0.91 22.84 38.22
C GLU A 85 0.92 23.30 36.75
N LEU A 86 1.37 22.43 35.83
CA LEU A 86 1.34 22.68 34.40
C LEU A 86 -0.11 22.87 33.89
N ALA A 87 -1.02 22.00 34.32
CA ALA A 87 -2.43 22.03 33.91
C ALA A 87 -3.15 23.33 34.31
N ARG A 88 -2.72 24.01 35.38
CA ARG A 88 -3.28 25.32 35.77
C ARG A 88 -3.11 26.41 34.70
N GLY A 89 -2.22 26.22 33.73
CA GLY A 89 -2.09 27.10 32.57
C GLY A 89 -3.22 27.01 31.55
N TRP A 90 -3.99 25.92 31.56
CA TRP A 90 -5.08 25.66 30.61
C TRP A 90 -6.22 24.92 31.29
N PRO A 91 -7.24 25.64 31.79
CA PRO A 91 -8.47 25.03 32.31
C PRO A 91 -9.16 24.07 31.32
N GLU A 92 -8.98 24.31 30.04
CA GLU A 92 -9.53 23.55 28.91
C GLU A 92 -8.64 22.38 28.44
N ALA A 93 -7.49 22.14 29.06
CA ALA A 93 -6.62 21.05 28.68
C ALA A 93 -7.29 19.69 28.94
N LYS A 94 -7.23 18.80 27.96
CA LYS A 94 -7.70 17.42 28.10
C LYS A 94 -6.71 16.53 28.87
N GLY A 95 -5.46 17.00 29.02
CA GLY A 95 -4.44 16.36 29.82
C GLY A 95 -3.16 17.18 29.85
N ALA A 96 -2.37 17.02 30.90
CA ALA A 96 -1.03 17.54 31.03
C ALA A 96 -0.12 16.42 31.55
N SER A 97 1.13 16.40 31.11
CA SER A 97 2.11 15.41 31.58
C SER A 97 3.52 15.98 31.60
N VAL A 98 4.31 15.50 32.56
CA VAL A 98 5.72 15.81 32.68
C VAL A 98 6.46 14.47 32.79
N GLN A 99 7.51 14.31 32.00
CA GLN A 99 8.34 13.10 31.99
C GLN A 99 9.82 13.45 32.15
N PRO A 100 10.63 12.55 32.72
CA PRO A 100 12.09 12.64 32.65
C PRO A 100 12.57 12.61 31.19
N THR A 101 13.77 13.14 30.93
CA THR A 101 14.34 13.20 29.57
C THR A 101 14.64 11.84 28.94
N GLY A 102 14.86 10.80 29.74
CA GLY A 102 15.12 9.45 29.24
C GLY A 102 13.90 8.75 28.64
N LEU A 103 12.68 9.12 29.06
CA LEU A 103 11.40 8.52 28.62
C LEU A 103 11.28 6.99 28.77
N ASP A 104 12.30 6.28 29.28
CA ASP A 104 12.38 4.81 29.34
C ASP A 104 11.18 4.17 30.05
N ALA A 105 10.80 4.74 31.20
CA ALA A 105 9.65 4.28 31.97
C ALA A 105 8.32 4.50 31.23
N THR A 106 8.23 5.56 30.41
CA THR A 106 7.05 5.84 29.60
C THR A 106 6.93 4.85 28.44
N TYR A 107 8.03 4.55 27.73
CA TYR A 107 8.05 3.50 26.72
C TYR A 107 7.73 2.12 27.30
N ALA A 108 8.31 1.77 28.45
CA ALA A 108 8.05 0.50 29.12
C ALA A 108 6.57 0.35 29.51
N GLY A 109 5.93 1.42 30.00
CA GLY A 109 4.50 1.43 30.32
C GLY A 109 3.60 1.22 29.10
N LEU A 110 3.93 1.84 27.96
CA LEU A 110 3.18 1.65 26.70
C LEU A 110 3.35 0.22 26.14
N ALA A 111 4.56 -0.34 26.22
CA ALA A 111 4.84 -1.73 25.85
C ALA A 111 4.08 -2.75 26.73
N ALA A 112 3.74 -2.37 27.97
CA ALA A 112 2.95 -3.17 28.90
C ALA A 112 1.42 -2.99 28.77
N GLY A 113 0.95 -2.28 27.72
CA GLY A 113 -0.48 -2.10 27.45
C GLY A 113 -1.16 -0.96 28.23
N ALA A 114 -0.39 -0.01 28.77
CA ALA A 114 -0.96 1.18 29.40
C ALA A 114 -1.79 2.01 28.40
N LYS A 115 -2.96 2.49 28.84
CA LYS A 115 -3.80 3.41 28.06
C LYS A 115 -3.18 4.81 28.05
N GLY A 116 -2.53 5.15 26.95
CA GLY A 116 -1.93 6.47 26.66
C GLY A 116 -1.46 6.52 25.21
N GLY A 117 -1.64 7.66 24.54
CA GLY A 117 -1.40 7.76 23.09
C GLY A 117 0.08 7.92 22.75
N TYR A 118 0.64 7.02 21.93
CA TYR A 118 2.00 7.13 21.37
C TYR A 118 2.29 8.52 20.76
N GLY A 119 1.28 9.19 20.20
CA GLY A 119 1.43 10.54 19.66
C GLY A 119 1.89 11.59 20.69
N ARG A 120 1.46 11.48 21.95
CA ARG A 120 1.89 12.41 23.00
C ARG A 120 3.38 12.23 23.32
N LEU A 121 3.82 10.97 23.37
CA LEU A 121 5.22 10.63 23.59
C LEU A 121 6.09 11.12 22.42
N ALA A 122 5.64 10.92 21.18
CA ALA A 122 6.34 11.41 19.99
C ALA A 122 6.51 12.93 19.99
N ALA A 123 5.49 13.68 20.43
CA ALA A 123 5.60 15.13 20.56
C ALA A 123 6.62 15.54 21.64
N GLN A 124 6.68 14.81 22.76
CA GLN A 124 7.66 15.02 23.83
C GLN A 124 9.09 14.72 23.37
N GLU A 125 9.29 13.58 22.72
CA GLU A 125 10.60 13.20 22.16
C GLU A 125 11.06 14.19 21.09
N SER A 126 10.16 14.59 20.18
CA SER A 126 10.46 15.62 19.17
C SER A 126 10.89 16.94 19.80
N ALA A 127 10.25 17.35 20.90
CA ALA A 127 10.63 18.57 21.62
C ALA A 127 12.01 18.46 22.28
N LEU A 128 12.35 17.28 22.83
CA LEU A 128 13.67 17.00 23.39
C LEU A 128 14.75 17.01 22.30
N LEU A 129 14.53 16.32 21.18
CA LEU A 129 15.46 16.25 20.04
C LEU A 129 15.67 17.62 19.41
N ALA A 130 14.61 18.41 19.24
CA ALA A 130 14.69 19.75 18.65
C ALA A 130 15.24 20.80 19.63
N GLY A 131 15.32 20.48 20.93
CA GLY A 131 15.73 21.42 21.99
C GLY A 131 14.82 22.64 22.13
N LYS A 132 13.58 22.57 21.63
CA LYS A 132 12.63 23.69 21.58
C LYS A 132 11.18 23.19 21.61
N PRO A 133 10.20 24.07 21.87
CA PRO A 133 8.79 23.67 21.81
C PRO A 133 8.39 23.10 20.44
N VAL A 134 7.60 22.04 20.46
CA VAL A 134 7.02 21.37 19.29
C VAL A 134 5.52 21.29 19.46
N VAL A 135 4.80 21.41 18.33
CA VAL A 135 3.35 21.26 18.26
C VAL A 135 2.99 20.24 17.20
N ALA A 136 2.10 19.32 17.55
CA ALA A 136 1.59 18.29 16.65
C ALA A 136 0.11 18.00 16.93
N ILE A 137 -0.66 17.69 15.89
CA ILE A 137 -1.96 17.02 16.02
C ILE A 137 -1.70 15.54 16.25
N ILE A 138 -2.26 15.00 17.32
CA ILE A 138 -2.12 13.59 17.69
C ILE A 138 -3.51 12.98 17.87
N LYS A 139 -3.60 11.65 17.73
CA LYS A 139 -4.81 10.91 18.08
C LYS A 139 -4.65 10.33 19.48
N GLU A 140 -5.50 10.76 20.41
CA GLU A 140 -5.52 10.21 21.76
C GLU A 140 -6.97 10.07 22.25
N GLY A 141 -7.30 8.87 22.75
CA GLY A 141 -8.68 8.50 23.10
C GLY A 141 -9.63 8.50 21.91
N GLY A 142 -9.13 8.18 20.70
CA GLY A 142 -9.92 8.16 19.47
C GLY A 142 -10.24 9.54 18.87
N THR A 143 -9.77 10.63 19.46
CA THR A 143 -10.03 12.00 18.98
C THR A 143 -8.73 12.75 18.66
N ASN A 144 -8.79 13.65 17.67
CA ASN A 144 -7.69 14.54 17.35
C ASN A 144 -7.51 15.59 18.46
N GLN A 145 -6.27 15.74 18.93
CA GLN A 145 -5.88 16.72 19.95
C GLN A 145 -4.61 17.44 19.52
N LEU A 146 -4.46 18.70 19.93
CA LEU A 146 -3.26 19.48 19.74
C LEU A 146 -2.30 19.23 20.91
N ALA A 147 -1.24 18.47 20.67
CA ALA A 147 -0.14 18.31 21.61
C ALA A 147 0.82 19.49 21.48
N VAL A 148 1.08 20.17 22.60
CA VAL A 148 2.13 21.19 22.72
C VAL A 148 3.14 20.67 23.73
N ALA A 149 4.37 20.42 23.30
CA ALA A 149 5.42 19.85 24.12
C ALA A 149 6.66 20.75 24.13
N ALA A 150 7.37 20.81 25.25
CA ALA A 150 8.61 21.57 25.37
C ALA A 150 9.57 20.90 26.36
N PRO A 151 10.89 20.95 26.09
CA PRO A 151 11.88 20.62 27.10
C PRO A 151 11.77 21.60 28.27
N VAL A 152 12.05 21.13 29.48
CA VAL A 152 12.10 21.96 30.69
C VAL A 152 13.57 22.28 30.99
N PRO A 153 14.05 23.50 30.69
CA PRO A 153 15.43 23.87 30.98
C PRO A 153 15.63 24.25 32.45
N LEU A 154 16.71 23.77 33.05
CA LEU A 154 17.29 24.26 34.30
C LEU A 154 18.79 24.43 34.10
N ASP A 155 19.32 25.63 34.33
CA ASP A 155 20.74 25.97 34.13
C ASP A 155 21.30 25.57 32.74
N GLY A 156 20.48 25.65 31.70
CA GLY A 156 20.86 25.32 30.32
C GLY A 156 20.80 23.83 29.98
N VAL A 157 20.37 22.97 30.90
CA VAL A 157 20.19 21.53 30.68
C VAL A 157 18.71 21.16 30.79
N ALA A 158 18.21 20.32 29.88
CA ALA A 158 16.85 19.81 29.97
C ALA A 158 16.77 18.78 31.12
N ILE A 159 15.95 19.08 32.14
CA ILE A 159 15.73 18.18 33.29
C ILE A 159 14.45 17.34 33.16
N GLY A 160 13.66 17.60 32.12
CA GLY A 160 12.47 16.85 31.76
C GLY A 160 11.81 17.41 30.51
N VAL A 161 10.66 16.85 30.17
CA VAL A 161 9.81 17.31 29.07
C VAL A 161 8.37 17.45 29.55
N ALA A 162 7.79 18.61 29.30
CA ALA A 162 6.41 18.94 29.62
C ALA A 162 5.57 18.89 28.35
N SER A 163 4.34 18.39 28.46
CA SER A 163 3.36 18.46 27.38
C SER A 163 1.96 18.72 27.90
N VAL A 164 1.17 19.43 27.09
CA VAL A 164 -0.25 19.68 27.31
C VAL A 164 -1.02 19.28 26.07
N LEU A 165 -2.20 18.68 26.28
CA LEU A 165 -3.14 18.36 25.23
C LEU A 165 -4.29 19.36 25.22
N LEU A 166 -4.42 20.02 24.09
CA LEU A 166 -5.42 21.04 23.86
C LEU A 166 -6.42 20.57 22.79
N PRO A 167 -7.63 21.14 22.75
CA PRO A 167 -8.57 20.90 21.67
C PRO A 167 -7.97 21.24 20.28
N ALA A 168 -8.11 20.33 19.30
CA ALA A 168 -7.59 20.52 17.94
C ALA A 168 -8.23 21.72 17.21
N ASN A 169 -9.46 22.10 17.58
CA ASN A 169 -10.16 23.27 17.05
C ASN A 169 -9.43 24.60 17.30
N ARG A 170 -8.43 24.64 18.20
CA ARG A 170 -7.57 25.82 18.36
C ARG A 170 -6.82 26.21 17.09
N VAL A 171 -6.40 25.21 16.31
CA VAL A 171 -5.70 25.42 15.04
C VAL A 171 -6.59 25.06 13.84
N ALA A 172 -7.53 24.12 14.01
CA ALA A 172 -8.47 23.71 12.97
C ALA A 172 -9.65 24.68 12.80
N GLY A 173 -9.98 25.48 13.82
CA GLY A 173 -11.19 26.31 13.87
C GLY A 173 -11.29 27.34 12.73
N ALA A 174 -10.15 27.89 12.30
CA ALA A 174 -10.11 28.84 11.20
C ALA A 174 -10.54 28.20 9.86
N VAL A 175 -10.14 26.95 9.63
CA VAL A 175 -10.56 26.18 8.45
C VAL A 175 -11.99 25.68 8.62
N GLU A 176 -12.36 25.22 9.81
CA GLU A 176 -13.73 24.79 10.13
C GLU A 176 -14.77 25.90 9.90
N GLN A 177 -14.42 27.16 10.14
CA GLN A 177 -15.33 28.31 10.03
C GLN A 177 -15.16 29.08 8.71
N ALA A 178 -14.18 28.69 7.89
CA ALA A 178 -13.90 29.37 6.64
C ALA A 178 -15.09 29.31 5.66
N ALA A 179 -15.40 30.46 5.06
CA ALA A 179 -16.33 30.55 3.95
C ALA A 179 -15.61 30.07 2.66
N VAL A 180 -15.80 28.79 2.32
CA VAL A 180 -15.23 28.19 1.10
C VAL A 180 -16.27 28.24 -0.01
N ALA A 181 -15.95 28.91 -1.12
CA ALA A 181 -16.84 29.02 -2.28
C ALA A 181 -16.99 27.69 -3.03
N ASP A 182 -18.12 27.52 -3.72
CA ASP A 182 -18.40 26.32 -4.51
C ASP A 182 -17.30 26.02 -5.54
N GLY A 183 -16.91 24.75 -5.63
CA GLY A 183 -15.79 24.30 -6.46
C GLY A 183 -14.45 24.86 -5.98
N SER A 184 -14.26 25.01 -4.67
CA SER A 184 -12.97 25.28 -4.04
C SER A 184 -12.80 24.34 -2.85
N TYR A 185 -11.56 24.09 -2.45
CA TYR A 185 -11.21 23.20 -1.34
C TYR A 185 -10.26 23.91 -0.38
N LEU A 186 -10.41 23.63 0.91
CA LEU A 186 -9.53 24.11 1.97
C LEU A 186 -9.37 23.04 3.04
N ALA A 187 -8.14 22.78 3.49
CA ALA A 187 -7.89 21.82 4.56
C ALA A 187 -6.71 22.23 5.44
N LEU A 188 -6.81 21.98 6.75
CA LEU A 188 -5.65 21.97 7.64
C LEU A 188 -5.04 20.57 7.59
N ARG A 189 -3.74 20.47 7.32
CA ARG A 189 -3.03 19.21 7.15
C ARG A 189 -1.82 19.07 8.06
N GLN A 190 -1.54 17.82 8.43
CA GLN A 190 -0.28 17.38 9.03
C GLN A 190 0.16 16.12 8.29
N GLY A 191 1.39 16.09 7.76
CA GLY A 191 1.80 15.00 6.87
C GLY A 191 0.85 14.86 5.68
N GLY A 192 0.45 13.65 5.30
CA GLY A 192 -0.55 13.41 4.24
C GLY A 192 -2.01 13.58 4.68
N HIS A 193 -2.28 13.81 5.96
CA HIS A 193 -3.63 13.75 6.53
C HIS A 193 -4.29 15.13 6.65
N SER A 194 -5.57 15.23 6.23
CA SER A 194 -6.43 16.38 6.50
C SER A 194 -7.04 16.28 7.89
N VAL A 195 -6.55 17.09 8.82
CA VAL A 195 -7.08 17.23 10.19
C VAL A 195 -8.52 17.75 10.15
N VAL A 196 -8.78 18.67 9.24
CA VAL A 196 -10.13 19.11 8.87
C VAL A 196 -10.12 19.58 7.42
N GLU A 197 -11.24 19.39 6.72
CA GLU A 197 -11.42 19.81 5.34
C GLU A 197 -12.80 20.45 5.10
N ARG A 198 -12.86 21.36 4.12
CA ARG A 198 -14.05 22.11 3.71
C ARG A 198 -14.06 22.29 2.20
N GLY A 199 -15.26 22.30 1.62
CA GLY A 199 -15.48 22.52 0.19
C GLY A 199 -15.50 21.22 -0.60
N ASP A 200 -15.01 21.26 -1.84
CA ASP A 200 -15.04 20.13 -2.77
C ASP A 200 -13.87 19.16 -2.54
N VAL A 201 -14.15 18.06 -1.84
CA VAL A 201 -13.16 17.05 -1.44
C VAL A 201 -12.52 16.34 -2.63
N ALA A 202 -13.14 16.34 -3.81
CA ALA A 202 -12.55 15.76 -5.01
C ALA A 202 -11.25 16.46 -5.44
N LEU A 203 -11.05 17.70 -5.00
CA LEU A 203 -9.84 18.49 -5.30
C LEU A 203 -8.69 18.24 -4.31
N ASN A 204 -8.84 17.32 -3.36
CA ASN A 204 -7.86 17.00 -2.32
C ASN A 204 -6.46 16.68 -2.91
N THR A 205 -6.42 15.84 -3.95
CA THR A 205 -5.16 15.31 -4.54
C THR A 205 -4.27 16.42 -5.11
N GLY A 206 -4.84 17.51 -5.62
CA GLY A 206 -4.11 18.66 -6.17
C GLY A 206 -3.89 19.82 -5.19
N ALA A 207 -4.40 19.72 -3.95
CA ALA A 207 -4.43 20.84 -3.00
C ALA A 207 -3.06 21.30 -2.49
N GLU A 208 -2.03 20.48 -2.66
CA GLU A 208 -0.66 20.80 -2.25
C GLU A 208 -0.05 21.94 -3.07
N ALA A 209 -0.49 22.12 -4.33
CA ALA A 209 0.00 23.19 -5.19
C ALA A 209 -0.26 24.61 -4.64
N LEU A 210 -1.25 24.76 -3.76
CA LEU A 210 -1.53 26.02 -3.06
C LEU A 210 -1.39 25.89 -1.55
N ALA A 211 -0.66 24.90 -1.03
CA ALA A 211 -0.46 24.79 0.41
C ALA A 211 0.45 25.91 0.95
N ALA A 212 0.16 26.35 2.18
CA ALA A 212 0.99 27.30 2.92
C ALA A 212 1.29 26.75 4.32
N LYS A 213 2.58 26.68 4.68
CA LYS A 213 3.04 26.19 5.99
C LYS A 213 2.59 27.14 7.10
N VAL A 214 2.17 26.58 8.24
CA VAL A 214 1.91 27.32 9.48
C VAL A 214 3.22 27.50 10.24
N PRO A 215 3.76 28.72 10.36
CA PRO A 215 5.04 28.92 11.04
C PRO A 215 5.02 28.42 12.49
N GLY A 216 6.12 27.80 12.92
CA GLY A 216 6.24 27.24 14.28
C GLY A 216 5.64 25.85 14.48
N SER A 217 5.16 25.19 13.42
CA SER A 217 4.76 23.78 13.44
C SER A 217 5.00 23.11 12.10
N ASP A 218 4.67 21.83 11.99
CA ASP A 218 4.67 21.09 10.71
C ASP A 218 3.27 21.00 10.08
N LEU A 219 2.34 21.83 10.56
CA LEU A 219 1.04 22.01 9.96
C LEU A 219 1.12 22.88 8.72
N ARG A 220 0.18 22.67 7.79
CA ARG A 220 -0.05 23.54 6.64
C ARG A 220 -1.52 23.65 6.33
N VAL A 221 -1.92 24.75 5.71
CA VAL A 221 -3.27 24.90 5.15
C VAL A 221 -3.18 24.71 3.64
N ALA A 222 -3.76 23.62 3.15
CA ALA A 222 -3.86 23.27 1.74
C ALA A 222 -5.11 23.88 1.13
N ALA A 223 -5.06 24.25 -0.14
CA ALA A 223 -6.18 24.84 -0.86
C ALA A 223 -6.20 24.34 -2.31
N ALA A 224 -7.37 24.24 -2.91
CA ALA A 224 -7.48 23.88 -4.32
C ALA A 224 -8.65 24.57 -5.01
N VAL A 225 -8.53 24.68 -6.33
CA VAL A 225 -9.60 25.03 -7.27
C VAL A 225 -9.48 24.06 -8.46
N PRO A 226 -10.55 23.82 -9.24
CA PRO A 226 -10.50 23.03 -10.45
C PRO A 226 -9.42 23.54 -11.40
N ASP A 227 -8.83 22.63 -12.17
CA ASP A 227 -7.88 22.99 -13.20
C ASP A 227 -8.49 24.00 -14.17
N VAL A 228 -7.78 25.11 -14.34
CA VAL A 228 -8.21 26.17 -15.24
C VAL A 228 -7.95 25.67 -16.66
N ALA A 229 -9.03 25.42 -17.42
CA ALA A 229 -8.89 25.14 -18.84
C ALA A 229 -8.18 26.33 -19.51
N GLY A 230 -7.08 26.07 -20.21
CA GLY A 230 -6.37 27.09 -20.97
C GLY A 230 -7.32 27.77 -21.96
N GLY A 231 -7.12 29.07 -22.20
CA GLY A 231 -7.93 29.78 -23.19
C GLY A 231 -7.81 29.15 -24.58
N PRO A 232 -8.78 29.40 -25.49
CA PRO A 232 -8.70 28.88 -26.84
C PRO A 232 -7.34 29.23 -27.46
N LEU A 233 -6.66 28.21 -28.00
CA LEU A 233 -5.30 28.29 -28.56
C LEU A 233 -4.21 28.68 -27.55
N GLY A 234 -4.41 28.43 -26.25
CA GLY A 234 -3.44 28.73 -25.19
C GLY A 234 -3.34 30.21 -24.82
N LEU A 235 -4.29 31.04 -25.27
CA LEU A 235 -4.29 32.48 -24.99
C LEU A 235 -4.76 32.79 -23.55
N GLY A 236 -4.09 33.75 -22.91
CA GLY A 236 -4.55 34.30 -21.62
C GLY A 236 -5.81 35.15 -21.75
N ALA A 237 -6.54 35.32 -20.64
CA ALA A 237 -7.83 36.04 -20.58
C ALA A 237 -7.88 37.36 -21.36
N MET A 238 -6.89 38.25 -21.17
CA MET A 238 -6.86 39.56 -21.86
C MET A 238 -6.68 39.43 -23.38
N ALA A 239 -5.89 38.46 -23.83
CA ALA A 239 -5.70 38.17 -25.25
C ALA A 239 -6.97 37.57 -25.86
N CYS A 240 -7.67 36.68 -25.13
CA CYS A 240 -8.96 36.16 -25.55
C CYS A 240 -10.00 37.27 -25.74
N PHE A 241 -10.09 38.24 -24.83
CA PHE A 241 -10.98 39.39 -25.00
C PHE A 241 -10.60 40.27 -26.20
N GLY A 242 -9.30 40.48 -26.43
CA GLY A 242 -8.80 41.21 -27.61
C GLY A 242 -9.17 40.53 -28.94
N VAL A 243 -8.99 39.22 -29.02
CA VAL A 243 -9.36 38.41 -30.20
C VAL A 243 -10.88 38.41 -30.41
N ALA A 244 -11.66 38.27 -29.33
CA ALA A 244 -13.11 38.35 -29.40
C ALA A 244 -13.60 39.71 -29.94
N ALA A 245 -13.01 40.81 -29.46
CA ALA A 245 -13.31 42.16 -29.98
C ALA A 245 -12.94 42.30 -31.47
N GLY A 246 -11.81 41.70 -31.90
CA GLY A 246 -11.40 41.66 -33.30
C GLY A 246 -12.41 40.95 -34.21
N PHE A 247 -12.93 39.79 -33.79
CA PHE A 247 -13.96 39.07 -34.53
C PHE A 247 -15.31 39.78 -34.55
N LEU A 248 -15.70 40.47 -33.47
CA LEU A 248 -16.91 41.32 -33.47
C LEU A 248 -16.77 42.49 -34.43
N LEU A 249 -15.58 43.11 -34.51
CA LEU A 249 -15.29 44.18 -35.45
C LEU A 249 -15.34 43.65 -36.91
N LEU A 250 -14.81 42.47 -37.17
CA LEU A 250 -14.88 41.80 -38.47
C LEU A 250 -16.34 41.51 -38.88
N ALA A 251 -17.16 41.01 -37.95
CA ALA A 251 -18.58 40.79 -38.17
C ALA A 251 -19.33 42.10 -38.50
N LEU A 252 -19.01 43.18 -37.78
CA LEU A 252 -19.59 44.51 -38.00
C LEU A 252 -19.22 45.07 -39.38
N VAL A 253 -17.95 44.93 -39.79
CA VAL A 253 -17.47 45.36 -41.11
C VAL A 253 -18.12 44.54 -42.22
N ALA A 254 -18.19 43.21 -42.08
CA ALA A 254 -18.84 42.33 -43.03
C ALA A 254 -20.35 42.65 -43.15
N TRP A 255 -21.02 42.94 -42.03
CA TRP A 255 -22.43 43.33 -42.02
C TRP A 255 -22.70 44.68 -42.71
N ARG A 256 -21.75 45.63 -42.65
CA ARG A 256 -21.84 46.93 -43.34
C ARG A 256 -21.29 46.94 -44.78
N ALA A 257 -20.66 45.87 -45.25
CA ALA A 257 -20.14 45.79 -46.62
C ALA A 257 -21.21 45.92 -47.75
N PRO A 258 -22.44 45.36 -47.61
CA PRO A 258 -23.47 45.46 -48.67
C PRO A 258 -24.01 46.88 -48.89
N THR A 259 -24.01 47.71 -47.84
CA THR A 259 -24.46 49.12 -47.91
C THR A 259 -23.39 50.03 -48.53
N LEU A 260 -22.10 49.66 -48.44
CA LEU A 260 -20.99 50.36 -49.11
C LEU A 260 -20.88 50.02 -50.61
N GLN A 261 -21.24 48.80 -51.02
CA GLN A 261 -21.14 48.34 -52.41
C GLN A 261 -22.35 48.71 -53.30
N ARG A 262 -23.52 49.04 -52.74
CA ARG A 262 -24.70 49.50 -53.52
C ARG A 262 -24.50 50.84 -54.26
N ARG A 263 -23.34 51.50 -54.10
CA ARG A 263 -22.97 52.73 -54.82
C ARG A 263 -22.29 52.51 -56.18
N LYS A 264 -21.98 51.28 -56.59
CA LYS A 264 -21.35 51.02 -57.89
C LYS A 264 -21.89 49.76 -58.58
N ALA A 265 -22.23 49.95 -59.86
CA ALA A 265 -22.49 48.97 -60.92
C ALA A 265 -23.97 48.59 -61.16
N GLY A 266 -24.52 49.14 -62.24
CA GLY A 266 -25.52 48.50 -63.09
C GLY A 266 -24.86 47.99 -64.39
N GLY A 267 -25.56 47.13 -65.14
CA GLY A 267 -25.20 46.73 -66.50
C GLY A 267 -25.16 45.21 -66.75
N ASP A 268 -26.32 44.68 -67.12
CA ASP A 268 -26.77 43.58 -68.02
C ASP A 268 -25.85 42.53 -68.72
N ALA A 269 -26.53 41.38 -68.97
CA ALA A 269 -26.45 40.39 -70.08
C ALA A 269 -25.21 39.46 -70.18
N GLU A 270 -25.21 38.21 -70.65
CA GLU A 270 -26.18 37.16 -71.10
C GLU A 270 -25.38 35.80 -71.16
N PRO A 271 -25.98 34.63 -71.49
CA PRO A 271 -25.53 33.28 -71.07
C PRO A 271 -24.94 32.39 -72.19
N GLU A 272 -24.24 31.30 -71.81
CA GLU A 272 -23.92 30.05 -72.56
C GLU A 272 -22.99 29.21 -71.66
N GLY A 273 -22.90 27.87 -71.62
CA GLY A 273 -23.46 26.72 -72.32
C GLY A 273 -22.64 25.47 -71.90
N SER A 274 -23.30 24.29 -71.78
CA SER A 274 -22.86 22.86 -71.90
C SER A 274 -21.41 22.42 -71.50
N GLU A 275 -21.12 21.30 -70.81
CA GLU A 275 -21.36 19.86 -71.08
C GLU A 275 -20.89 19.03 -69.84
N LEU A 276 -21.62 17.97 -69.39
CA LEU A 276 -21.32 16.51 -69.47
C LEU A 276 -19.95 16.06 -68.88
N THR A 277 -19.76 14.98 -68.10
CA THR A 277 -20.50 13.70 -67.90
C THR A 277 -20.10 12.99 -66.60
N LEU A 278 -20.96 12.04 -66.21
CA LEU A 278 -20.77 10.94 -65.25
C LEU A 278 -19.57 10.02 -65.56
N ALA A 279 -18.93 9.49 -64.51
CA ALA A 279 -18.45 8.10 -64.46
C ALA A 279 -18.26 7.67 -62.99
N ASP A 280 -19.03 6.65 -62.58
CA ASP A 280 -18.78 5.57 -61.61
C ASP A 280 -18.39 5.87 -60.14
N VAL A 281 -18.74 5.07 -59.14
CA VAL A 281 -19.87 4.17 -58.80
C VAL A 281 -19.66 3.87 -57.30
N ALA A 282 -20.75 3.66 -56.56
CA ALA A 282 -20.73 3.37 -55.13
C ALA A 282 -20.10 2.02 -54.77
N GLN A 283 -19.53 1.92 -53.56
CA GLN A 283 -19.68 0.83 -52.56
C GLN A 283 -18.86 1.19 -51.31
N GLN A 284 -19.49 1.55 -50.19
CA GLN A 284 -19.85 0.67 -49.05
C GLN A 284 -18.70 -0.23 -48.56
N ALA A 285 -18.12 0.17 -47.41
CA ALA A 285 -17.19 -0.63 -46.61
C ALA A 285 -17.92 -1.32 -45.44
N PRO A 286 -17.50 -2.52 -45.01
CA PRO A 286 -18.36 -3.43 -44.25
C PRO A 286 -18.32 -3.21 -42.73
N ALA A 287 -19.43 -3.61 -42.10
CA ALA A 287 -19.59 -3.76 -40.67
C ALA A 287 -18.75 -4.93 -40.12
N ARG A 288 -18.13 -4.69 -38.96
CA ARG A 288 -17.33 -5.63 -38.20
C ARG A 288 -18.24 -6.71 -37.59
N VAL A 289 -18.16 -7.93 -38.09
CA VAL A 289 -18.80 -9.11 -37.50
C VAL A 289 -17.95 -9.60 -36.35
N VAL A 290 -18.47 -9.48 -35.12
CA VAL A 290 -17.97 -10.21 -33.96
C VAL A 290 -18.56 -11.62 -34.04
N ALA A 291 -17.70 -12.62 -34.24
CA ALA A 291 -18.09 -14.02 -34.15
C ALA A 291 -18.35 -14.37 -32.68
N PRO A 292 -19.45 -15.07 -32.34
CA PRO A 292 -19.59 -15.65 -31.01
C PRO A 292 -18.60 -16.80 -30.87
N ALA A 293 -17.73 -16.71 -29.84
CA ALA A 293 -16.94 -17.84 -29.39
C ALA A 293 -17.89 -18.99 -29.04
N ALA A 294 -17.71 -20.13 -29.70
CA ALA A 294 -18.44 -21.34 -29.41
C ALA A 294 -18.16 -21.74 -27.95
N ALA A 295 -19.23 -21.83 -27.16
CA ALA A 295 -19.17 -22.49 -25.86
C ALA A 295 -18.74 -23.94 -26.08
N ALA A 296 -17.50 -24.27 -25.71
CA ALA A 296 -17.07 -25.64 -25.57
C ALA A 296 -17.97 -26.29 -24.50
N ALA A 297 -18.73 -27.31 -24.90
CA ALA A 297 -19.49 -28.10 -23.96
C ALA A 297 -18.52 -28.72 -22.94
N ALA A 298 -18.76 -28.46 -21.66
CA ALA A 298 -18.02 -29.04 -20.56
C ALA A 298 -18.11 -30.58 -20.67
N VAL A 299 -16.96 -31.20 -20.93
CA VAL A 299 -16.80 -32.63 -20.71
C VAL A 299 -16.96 -32.82 -19.20
N PRO A 300 -17.85 -33.71 -18.72
CA PRO A 300 -17.97 -33.93 -17.28
C PRO A 300 -16.61 -34.33 -16.73
N ALA A 301 -16.14 -33.61 -15.71
CA ALA A 301 -14.89 -33.90 -15.03
C ALA A 301 -14.91 -35.38 -14.58
N PRO A 302 -13.82 -36.14 -14.79
CA PRO A 302 -13.75 -37.51 -14.31
C PRO A 302 -13.95 -37.53 -12.79
N ALA A 303 -14.68 -38.52 -12.29
CA ALA A 303 -14.80 -38.76 -10.87
C ALA A 303 -13.40 -38.94 -10.26
N SER A 304 -13.17 -38.33 -9.09
CA SER A 304 -11.86 -38.41 -8.40
C SER A 304 -11.37 -39.84 -8.31
N THR A 305 -10.18 -40.12 -8.82
CA THR A 305 -9.52 -41.42 -8.63
C THR A 305 -8.73 -41.47 -7.32
N LEU A 306 -8.53 -40.31 -6.67
CA LEU A 306 -7.83 -40.18 -5.40
C LEU A 306 -8.82 -39.97 -4.24
N ALA A 307 -8.51 -40.60 -3.10
CA ALA A 307 -9.09 -40.21 -1.83
C ALA A 307 -8.48 -38.87 -1.38
N VAL A 308 -9.27 -37.99 -0.78
CA VAL A 308 -8.79 -36.69 -0.30
C VAL A 308 -7.87 -36.91 0.90
N ASP A 309 -6.59 -36.60 0.73
CA ASP A 309 -5.58 -36.69 1.79
C ASP A 309 -5.73 -35.51 2.78
N PRO A 310 -5.98 -35.73 4.08
CA PRO A 310 -6.02 -34.64 5.06
C PRO A 310 -4.71 -33.83 5.10
N GLY A 311 -3.59 -34.43 4.73
CA GLY A 311 -2.28 -33.80 4.68
C GLY A 311 -2.19 -32.61 3.72
N VAL A 312 -3.07 -32.48 2.73
CA VAL A 312 -3.05 -31.32 1.82
C VAL A 312 -3.64 -30.05 2.45
N PHE A 313 -4.43 -30.18 3.53
CA PHE A 313 -5.07 -29.05 4.23
C PHE A 313 -4.12 -28.52 5.31
N ARG A 314 -3.26 -27.56 4.94
CA ARG A 314 -2.20 -27.01 5.79
C ARG A 314 -2.73 -25.88 6.69
N ALA A 315 -1.84 -25.26 7.46
CA ALA A 315 -2.22 -24.21 8.41
C ALA A 315 -2.76 -22.93 7.76
N TYR A 316 -2.40 -22.60 6.51
CA TYR A 316 -2.76 -21.31 5.89
C TYR A 316 -3.31 -21.43 4.47
N ASP A 317 -3.16 -22.58 3.84
CA ASP A 317 -3.55 -22.88 2.47
C ASP A 317 -3.78 -24.39 2.27
N ILE A 318 -4.18 -24.77 1.06
CA ILE A 318 -4.22 -26.17 0.63
C ILE A 318 -3.07 -26.39 -0.36
N ARG A 319 -2.22 -27.41 -0.14
CA ARG A 319 -1.06 -27.70 -0.99
C ARG A 319 -0.84 -29.19 -1.16
N GLY A 320 -0.63 -29.64 -2.40
CA GLY A 320 -0.36 -31.03 -2.73
C GLY A 320 0.48 -31.19 -3.99
N VAL A 321 0.87 -32.43 -4.27
CA VAL A 321 1.61 -32.83 -5.47
C VAL A 321 0.61 -33.36 -6.49
N VAL A 322 0.65 -32.80 -7.69
CA VAL A 322 -0.29 -33.14 -8.77
C VAL A 322 -0.07 -34.58 -9.23
N GLY A 323 -1.16 -35.34 -9.33
CA GLY A 323 -1.14 -36.77 -9.66
C GLY A 323 -0.81 -37.70 -8.49
N SER A 324 -0.50 -37.16 -7.30
CA SER A 324 -0.27 -37.94 -6.08
C SER A 324 -1.29 -37.62 -4.98
N SER A 325 -1.33 -36.37 -4.52
CA SER A 325 -2.26 -35.92 -3.46
C SER A 325 -3.24 -34.86 -3.94
N LEU A 326 -3.07 -34.34 -5.17
CA LEU A 326 -3.96 -33.37 -5.78
C LEU A 326 -4.28 -33.76 -7.24
N ASP A 327 -5.56 -33.75 -7.59
CA ASP A 327 -6.06 -33.92 -8.96
C ASP A 327 -7.29 -33.03 -9.20
N VAL A 328 -7.86 -33.10 -10.41
CA VAL A 328 -9.05 -32.31 -10.80
C VAL A 328 -10.28 -32.67 -9.97
N GLY A 329 -10.44 -33.95 -9.58
CA GLY A 329 -11.56 -34.41 -8.75
C GLY A 329 -11.47 -33.86 -7.33
N VAL A 330 -10.28 -33.89 -6.74
CA VAL A 330 -9.98 -33.25 -5.44
C VAL A 330 -10.22 -31.74 -5.52
N ALA A 331 -9.77 -31.07 -6.59
CA ALA A 331 -10.03 -29.65 -6.80
C ALA A 331 -11.53 -29.32 -6.87
N THR A 332 -12.31 -30.18 -7.53
CA THR A 332 -13.78 -30.07 -7.60
C THR A 332 -14.43 -30.20 -6.22
N LEU A 333 -14.00 -31.17 -5.41
CA LEU A 333 -14.50 -31.33 -4.04
C LEU A 333 -14.16 -30.13 -3.15
N ILE A 334 -12.93 -29.61 -3.27
CA ILE A 334 -12.50 -28.39 -2.57
C ILE A 334 -13.36 -27.19 -3.00
N GLY A 335 -13.59 -27.01 -4.30
CA GLY A 335 -14.46 -25.96 -4.82
C GLY A 335 -15.87 -26.04 -4.26
N GLN A 336 -16.45 -27.25 -4.20
CA GLN A 336 -17.77 -27.47 -3.63
C GLN A 336 -17.79 -27.21 -2.12
N ALA A 337 -16.73 -27.57 -1.39
CA ALA A 337 -16.62 -27.30 0.05
C ALA A 337 -16.53 -25.79 0.33
N ILE A 338 -15.74 -25.04 -0.43
CA ILE A 338 -15.66 -23.58 -0.34
C ILE A 338 -17.02 -22.95 -0.64
N GLY A 339 -17.67 -23.38 -1.72
CA GLY A 339 -19.00 -22.89 -2.08
C GLY A 339 -20.04 -23.19 -0.99
N SER A 340 -19.93 -24.32 -0.29
CA SER A 340 -20.79 -24.65 0.86
C SER A 340 -20.63 -23.66 2.01
N VAL A 341 -19.38 -23.28 2.33
CA VAL A 341 -19.09 -22.23 3.33
C VAL A 341 -19.67 -20.88 2.89
N MET A 342 -19.57 -20.55 1.60
CA MET A 342 -20.15 -19.32 1.06
C MET A 342 -21.68 -19.29 1.19
N GLN A 343 -22.36 -20.39 0.90
CA GLN A 343 -23.82 -20.49 1.05
C GLN A 343 -24.27 -20.29 2.50
N GLU A 344 -23.56 -20.84 3.47
CA GLU A 344 -23.84 -20.64 4.90
C GLU A 344 -23.67 -19.16 5.33
N LYS A 345 -22.75 -18.44 4.68
CA LYS A 345 -22.52 -17.00 4.91
C LYS A 345 -23.39 -16.09 4.03
N GLY A 346 -24.27 -16.65 3.18
CA GLY A 346 -25.10 -15.88 2.25
C GLY A 346 -24.31 -15.17 1.16
N LEU A 347 -23.13 -15.69 0.78
CA LEU A 347 -22.25 -15.13 -0.24
C LEU A 347 -22.42 -15.90 -1.55
N THR A 348 -22.46 -15.18 -2.68
CA THR A 348 -22.73 -15.76 -4.00
C THR A 348 -21.60 -15.62 -4.99
N ASP A 349 -20.80 -14.57 -4.91
CA ASP A 349 -19.83 -14.20 -5.94
C ASP A 349 -18.40 -14.46 -5.50
N ILE A 350 -17.60 -15.09 -6.38
CA ILE A 350 -16.21 -15.44 -6.12
C ILE A 350 -15.32 -15.21 -7.34
N VAL A 351 -14.12 -14.70 -7.10
CA VAL A 351 -13.08 -14.53 -8.14
C VAL A 351 -12.12 -15.72 -8.12
N VAL A 352 -11.79 -16.27 -9.28
CA VAL A 352 -10.79 -17.34 -9.40
C VAL A 352 -9.71 -16.89 -10.37
N GLY A 353 -8.44 -17.06 -9.99
CA GLY A 353 -7.30 -16.91 -10.89
C GLY A 353 -6.24 -17.95 -10.59
N ARG A 354 -5.27 -18.10 -11.48
CA ARG A 354 -4.24 -19.14 -11.39
C ARG A 354 -2.85 -18.65 -11.75
N ASP A 355 -1.83 -19.27 -11.18
CA ASP A 355 -0.43 -19.05 -11.56
C ASP A 355 -0.08 -19.72 -12.91
N GLY A 356 1.21 -19.62 -13.27
CA GLY A 356 1.78 -20.11 -14.52
C GLY A 356 2.05 -21.62 -14.60
N ARG A 357 1.65 -22.43 -13.59
CA ARG A 357 1.95 -23.86 -13.57
C ARG A 357 1.20 -24.63 -14.63
N LEU A 358 1.83 -25.71 -15.11
CA LEU A 358 1.28 -26.58 -16.16
C LEU A 358 -0.08 -27.21 -15.77
N SER A 359 -0.24 -27.56 -14.49
CA SER A 359 -1.48 -28.12 -13.93
C SER A 359 -2.58 -27.09 -13.68
N GLY A 360 -2.26 -25.80 -13.76
CA GLY A 360 -3.15 -24.69 -13.42
C GLY A 360 -4.48 -24.70 -14.18
N PRO A 361 -4.51 -24.84 -15.53
CA PRO A 361 -5.75 -24.84 -16.30
C PRO A 361 -6.75 -25.92 -15.84
N GLU A 362 -6.28 -27.15 -15.62
CA GLU A 362 -7.14 -28.28 -15.25
C GLU A 362 -7.64 -28.17 -13.80
N LEU A 363 -6.76 -27.81 -12.86
CA LEU A 363 -7.13 -27.65 -11.45
C LEU A 363 -8.08 -26.46 -11.22
N ALA A 364 -7.86 -25.35 -11.93
CA ALA A 364 -8.78 -24.23 -11.90
C ALA A 364 -10.15 -24.62 -12.47
N GLY A 365 -10.20 -25.38 -13.58
CA GLY A 365 -11.44 -25.91 -14.14
C GLY A 365 -12.24 -26.74 -13.13
N GLY A 366 -11.59 -27.71 -12.49
CA GLY A 366 -12.23 -28.54 -11.46
C GLY A 366 -12.75 -27.70 -10.27
N LEU A 367 -11.92 -26.79 -9.75
CA LEU A 367 -12.32 -25.88 -8.67
C LEU A 367 -13.57 -25.05 -9.05
N ILE A 368 -13.58 -24.46 -10.25
CA ILE A 368 -14.69 -23.66 -10.77
C ILE A 368 -15.97 -24.50 -10.86
N ASP A 369 -15.88 -25.73 -11.36
CA ASP A 369 -17.04 -26.62 -11.44
C ASP A 369 -17.60 -26.96 -10.05
N GLY A 370 -16.74 -27.20 -9.06
CA GLY A 370 -17.12 -27.39 -7.67
C GLY A 370 -17.85 -26.18 -7.06
N LEU A 371 -17.30 -24.98 -7.24
CA LEU A 371 -17.89 -23.72 -6.77
C LEU A 371 -19.27 -23.49 -7.39
N ARG A 372 -19.38 -23.69 -8.71
CA ARG A 372 -20.65 -23.51 -9.44
C ARG A 372 -21.67 -24.55 -9.04
N LYS A 373 -21.28 -25.79 -8.79
CA LYS A 373 -22.18 -26.85 -8.27
C LYS A 373 -22.79 -26.47 -6.92
N ALA A 374 -22.05 -25.75 -6.08
CA ALA A 374 -22.56 -25.18 -4.84
C ALA A 374 -23.35 -23.86 -5.03
N GLY A 375 -23.62 -23.44 -6.28
CA GLY A 375 -24.43 -22.26 -6.60
C GLY A 375 -23.67 -20.94 -6.64
N CYS A 376 -22.33 -20.94 -6.54
CA CYS A 376 -21.54 -19.71 -6.58
C CYS A 376 -21.34 -19.20 -8.01
N ASN A 377 -21.50 -17.90 -8.21
CA ASN A 377 -21.14 -17.20 -9.44
C ASN A 377 -19.63 -16.96 -9.46
N VAL A 378 -18.97 -17.47 -10.50
CA VAL A 378 -17.52 -17.41 -10.62
C VAL A 378 -17.12 -16.40 -11.67
N THR A 379 -16.22 -15.49 -11.30
CA THR A 379 -15.46 -14.66 -12.23
C THR A 379 -14.05 -15.21 -12.36
N ASP A 380 -13.77 -15.87 -13.48
CA ASP A 380 -12.46 -16.39 -13.83
C ASP A 380 -11.61 -15.27 -14.45
N ILE A 381 -10.51 -14.90 -13.79
CA ILE A 381 -9.57 -13.87 -14.26
C ILE A 381 -8.35 -14.47 -14.97
N GLY A 382 -8.32 -15.80 -15.14
CA GLY A 382 -7.28 -16.49 -15.89
C GLY A 382 -5.92 -16.49 -15.19
N LEU A 383 -4.86 -16.31 -15.99
CA LEU A 383 -3.48 -16.21 -15.52
C LEU A 383 -3.30 -14.91 -14.73
N ALA A 384 -3.01 -15.03 -13.44
CA ALA A 384 -2.93 -13.89 -12.54
C ALA A 384 -1.97 -14.17 -11.38
N PRO A 385 -1.10 -13.21 -11.00
CA PRO A 385 -0.46 -13.22 -9.70
C PRO A 385 -1.49 -13.30 -8.57
N THR A 386 -1.13 -13.97 -7.48
CA THR A 386 -1.98 -14.03 -6.27
C THR A 386 -2.48 -12.65 -5.80
N PRO A 387 -1.66 -11.57 -5.77
CA PRO A 387 -2.19 -10.25 -5.40
C PRO A 387 -3.21 -9.69 -6.40
N LEU A 388 -3.15 -10.05 -7.69
CA LEU A 388 -4.18 -9.65 -8.66
C LEU A 388 -5.51 -10.37 -8.38
N VAL A 389 -5.46 -11.63 -7.93
CA VAL A 389 -6.65 -12.37 -7.48
C VAL A 389 -7.28 -11.70 -6.25
N TYR A 390 -6.45 -11.31 -5.27
CA TYR A 390 -6.90 -10.56 -4.09
C TYR A 390 -7.49 -9.21 -4.47
N PHE A 391 -6.83 -8.45 -5.35
CA PHE A 391 -7.36 -7.20 -5.89
C PHE A 391 -8.72 -7.42 -6.57
N GLY A 392 -8.89 -8.49 -7.35
CA GLY A 392 -10.15 -8.85 -7.97
C GLY A 392 -11.31 -8.99 -6.97
N ALA A 393 -11.06 -9.58 -5.79
CA ALA A 393 -12.07 -9.69 -4.74
C ALA A 393 -12.60 -8.32 -4.28
N TYR A 394 -11.75 -7.29 -4.26
CA TYR A 394 -12.12 -5.91 -3.93
C TYR A 394 -12.70 -5.16 -5.12
N GLN A 395 -11.98 -5.14 -6.25
CA GLN A 395 -12.32 -4.38 -7.45
C GLN A 395 -13.67 -4.80 -8.04
N LEU A 396 -13.95 -6.10 -8.00
CA LEU A 396 -15.21 -6.68 -8.50
C LEU A 396 -16.29 -6.79 -7.42
N ARG A 397 -15.99 -6.33 -6.18
CA ARG A 397 -16.89 -6.38 -5.02
C ARG A 397 -17.42 -7.79 -4.69
N ALA A 398 -16.68 -8.83 -5.07
CA ALA A 398 -17.04 -10.21 -4.76
C ALA A 398 -16.80 -10.55 -3.28
N GLY A 399 -15.78 -9.94 -2.67
CA GLY A 399 -15.38 -10.22 -1.28
C GLY A 399 -14.80 -11.62 -1.06
N SER A 400 -14.85 -12.51 -2.05
CA SER A 400 -14.31 -13.86 -1.98
C SER A 400 -13.44 -14.14 -3.21
N CYS A 401 -12.37 -14.91 -3.03
CA CYS A 401 -11.54 -15.36 -4.13
C CYS A 401 -10.75 -16.63 -3.82
N VAL A 402 -10.31 -17.32 -4.88
CA VAL A 402 -9.33 -18.42 -4.79
C VAL A 402 -8.22 -18.19 -5.80
N SER A 403 -6.98 -18.18 -5.31
CA SER A 403 -5.80 -18.28 -6.17
C SER A 403 -5.39 -19.75 -6.26
N VAL A 404 -5.36 -20.31 -7.47
CA VAL A 404 -4.82 -21.65 -7.77
C VAL A 404 -3.33 -21.50 -8.02
N THR A 405 -2.51 -21.97 -7.08
CA THR A 405 -1.08 -21.67 -7.09
C THR A 405 -0.30 -22.72 -6.33
N GLY A 406 0.94 -23.00 -6.78
CA GLY A 406 1.96 -23.73 -6.01
C GLY A 406 2.98 -22.81 -5.31
N SER A 407 2.82 -21.48 -5.40
CA SER A 407 3.74 -20.45 -4.89
C SER A 407 5.17 -20.71 -5.39
N HIS A 408 6.14 -20.81 -4.49
CA HIS A 408 7.55 -21.04 -4.76
C HIS A 408 7.95 -22.53 -4.84
N ASN A 409 7.02 -23.49 -4.68
CA ASN A 409 7.33 -24.92 -4.69
C ASN A 409 7.76 -25.44 -6.08
N PRO A 410 8.39 -26.63 -6.18
CA PRO A 410 8.74 -27.24 -7.48
C PRO A 410 7.54 -27.41 -8.43
N PRO A 411 7.76 -27.58 -9.76
CA PRO A 411 6.70 -27.55 -10.79
C PRO A 411 5.50 -28.48 -10.57
N ASP A 412 5.71 -29.63 -9.94
CA ASP A 412 4.71 -30.67 -9.67
C ASP A 412 3.77 -30.34 -8.50
N TYR A 413 4.07 -29.32 -7.70
CA TYR A 413 3.20 -28.82 -6.64
C TYR A 413 2.14 -27.87 -7.18
N ASN A 414 0.95 -27.90 -6.58
CA ASN A 414 -0.08 -26.87 -6.74
C ASN A 414 -0.96 -26.80 -5.48
N GLY A 415 -1.96 -25.91 -5.47
CA GLY A 415 -2.72 -25.61 -4.26
C GLY A 415 -3.71 -24.46 -4.40
N PHE A 416 -4.30 -24.07 -3.27
CA PHE A 416 -5.36 -23.08 -3.20
C PHE A 416 -5.15 -22.13 -2.02
N LYS A 417 -5.05 -20.83 -2.32
CA LYS A 417 -5.13 -19.74 -1.32
C LYS A 417 -6.54 -19.16 -1.35
N VAL A 418 -7.26 -19.22 -0.23
CA VAL A 418 -8.72 -19.00 -0.19
C VAL A 418 -9.09 -17.79 0.67
N VAL A 419 -9.95 -16.93 0.14
CA VAL A 419 -10.60 -15.82 0.85
C VAL A 419 -12.11 -15.96 0.70
N VAL A 420 -12.85 -15.93 1.81
CA VAL A 420 -14.33 -15.97 1.83
C VAL A 420 -14.87 -14.81 2.66
N GLY A 421 -15.66 -13.92 2.05
CA GLY A 421 -16.28 -12.80 2.76
C GLY A 421 -15.27 -11.84 3.40
N GLY A 422 -14.14 -11.62 2.72
CA GLY A 422 -13.00 -10.84 3.19
C GLY A 422 -12.05 -11.63 4.10
N GLU A 423 -12.43 -12.80 4.60
CA GLU A 423 -11.62 -13.59 5.53
C GLU A 423 -10.68 -14.55 4.78
N THR A 424 -9.35 -14.39 4.94
CA THR A 424 -8.40 -15.40 4.46
C THR A 424 -8.48 -16.63 5.37
N LEU A 425 -8.78 -17.78 4.79
CA LEU A 425 -8.93 -19.01 5.55
C LEU A 425 -7.58 -19.48 6.10
N SER A 426 -7.59 -19.97 7.34
CA SER A 426 -6.44 -20.55 8.04
C SER A 426 -6.88 -21.46 9.19
N GLY A 427 -5.97 -22.31 9.68
CA GLY A 427 -6.16 -23.22 10.80
C GLY A 427 -7.44 -24.04 10.67
N ASP A 428 -8.31 -23.93 11.67
CA ASP A 428 -9.56 -24.69 11.77
C ASP A 428 -10.51 -24.47 10.58
N THR A 429 -10.46 -23.30 9.95
CA THR A 429 -11.32 -23.04 8.78
C THR A 429 -10.87 -23.77 7.52
N ILE A 430 -9.56 -24.01 7.36
CA ILE A 430 -9.03 -24.84 6.27
C ILE A 430 -9.31 -26.32 6.56
N THR A 431 -9.09 -26.78 7.79
CA THR A 431 -9.37 -28.18 8.15
C THR A 431 -10.87 -28.52 8.14
N ASP A 432 -11.76 -27.53 8.35
CA ASP A 432 -13.20 -27.73 8.15
C ASP A 432 -13.58 -28.01 6.69
N LEU A 433 -12.84 -27.49 5.70
CA LEU A 433 -13.07 -27.83 4.29
C LEU A 433 -12.86 -29.34 4.05
N TYR A 434 -11.80 -29.91 4.61
CA TYR A 434 -11.59 -31.37 4.58
C TYR A 434 -12.74 -32.10 5.28
N ARG A 435 -13.10 -31.66 6.49
CA ARG A 435 -14.17 -32.29 7.28
C ARG A 435 -15.50 -32.31 6.51
N ARG A 436 -15.83 -31.22 5.81
CA ARG A 436 -17.04 -31.14 4.96
C ARG A 436 -17.04 -32.18 3.85
N ILE A 437 -15.89 -32.38 3.21
CA ILE A 437 -15.74 -33.39 2.16
C ILE A 437 -15.86 -34.80 2.74
N ALA A 438 -15.17 -35.07 3.85
CA ALA A 438 -15.17 -36.38 4.50
C ALA A 438 -16.54 -36.78 5.08
N GLU A 439 -17.31 -35.80 5.57
CA GLU A 439 -18.63 -36.01 6.20
C GLU A 439 -19.81 -35.79 5.23
N ASP A 440 -19.55 -35.56 3.94
CA ASP A 440 -20.55 -35.23 2.91
C ASP A 440 -21.45 -34.02 3.31
N ARG A 441 -20.89 -33.04 4.03
CA ARG A 441 -21.54 -31.76 4.36
C ARG A 441 -21.40 -30.74 3.22
N LEU A 442 -21.60 -31.20 1.99
CA LEU A 442 -21.44 -30.41 0.78
C LEU A 442 -22.80 -29.91 0.28
N HIS A 443 -22.92 -28.60 0.09
CA HIS A 443 -24.08 -28.01 -0.55
C HIS A 443 -24.07 -28.28 -2.05
N THR A 444 -25.22 -28.65 -2.60
CA THR A 444 -25.46 -28.73 -4.04
C THR A 444 -26.67 -27.84 -4.36
N ALA A 445 -26.46 -26.83 -5.19
CA ALA A 445 -27.53 -25.91 -5.58
C ALA A 445 -28.44 -26.57 -6.64
N PRO A 446 -29.72 -26.17 -6.73
CA PRO A 446 -30.65 -26.70 -7.75
C PRO A 446 -30.19 -26.42 -9.19
N ALA A 447 -29.41 -25.35 -9.40
CA ALA A 447 -28.80 -25.00 -10.66
C ALA A 447 -27.36 -24.52 -10.40
N PRO A 448 -26.42 -24.78 -11.34
CA PRO A 448 -25.07 -24.30 -11.20
C PRO A 448 -25.02 -22.76 -11.28
N GLY A 449 -24.12 -22.16 -10.51
CA GLY A 449 -23.86 -20.72 -10.57
C GLY A 449 -23.26 -20.28 -11.92
N LEU A 450 -23.28 -18.97 -12.16
CA LEU A 450 -22.78 -18.38 -13.40
C LEU A 450 -21.26 -18.51 -13.51
N LEU A 451 -20.76 -18.53 -14.74
CA LEU A 451 -19.33 -18.41 -15.04
C LEU A 451 -19.13 -17.26 -16.03
N GLN A 452 -18.25 -16.34 -15.69
CA GLN A 452 -17.79 -15.29 -16.60
C GLN A 452 -16.27 -15.20 -16.57
N GLN A 453 -15.68 -14.83 -17.70
CA GLN A 453 -14.26 -14.54 -17.80
C GLN A 453 -14.04 -13.02 -17.87
N ARG A 454 -13.04 -12.52 -17.15
CA ARG A 454 -12.70 -11.10 -17.13
C ARG A 454 -11.22 -10.87 -16.87
N ASP A 455 -10.55 -10.14 -17.75
CA ASP A 455 -9.22 -9.61 -17.47
C ASP A 455 -9.34 -8.33 -16.62
N ILE A 456 -8.58 -8.26 -15.53
CA ILE A 456 -8.48 -7.11 -14.62
C ILE A 456 -7.04 -6.61 -14.45
N SER A 457 -6.12 -7.09 -15.29
CA SER A 457 -4.70 -6.75 -15.22
C SER A 457 -4.47 -5.25 -15.41
N GLU A 458 -5.16 -4.65 -16.38
CA GLU A 458 -5.05 -3.22 -16.63
C GLU A 458 -5.70 -2.38 -15.52
N ASP A 459 -6.81 -2.85 -14.93
CA ASP A 459 -7.43 -2.22 -13.76
C ASP A 459 -6.42 -2.11 -12.60
N TYR A 460 -5.63 -3.17 -12.38
CA TYR A 460 -4.58 -3.22 -11.36
C TYR A 460 -3.41 -2.28 -11.70
N VAL A 461 -2.88 -2.33 -12.92
CA VAL A 461 -1.77 -1.45 -13.37
C VAL A 461 -2.15 0.02 -13.17
N GLN A 462 -3.33 0.42 -13.64
CA GLN A 462 -3.82 1.79 -13.51
C GLN A 462 -4.05 2.17 -12.05
N ARG A 463 -4.57 1.26 -11.22
CA ARG A 463 -4.77 1.52 -9.80
C ARG A 463 -3.46 1.78 -9.06
N VAL A 464 -2.39 1.04 -9.39
CA VAL A 464 -1.06 1.30 -8.80
C VAL A 464 -0.49 2.61 -9.34
N ALA A 465 -0.47 2.80 -10.67
CA ALA A 465 0.11 3.97 -11.31
C ALA A 465 -0.61 5.29 -10.96
N ALA A 466 -1.91 5.26 -10.67
CA ALA A 466 -2.65 6.45 -10.24
C ALA A 466 -2.26 6.96 -8.85
N ASP A 467 -1.64 6.12 -8.02
CA ASP A 467 -1.25 6.44 -6.64
C ASP A 467 0.27 6.50 -6.43
N VAL A 468 1.04 5.76 -7.24
CA VAL A 468 2.50 5.69 -7.15
C VAL A 468 3.14 6.22 -8.43
N GLN A 469 4.05 7.18 -8.29
CA GLN A 469 4.81 7.78 -9.39
C GLN A 469 6.25 8.05 -8.94
N LEU A 470 7.24 7.78 -9.79
CA LEU A 470 8.65 8.02 -9.46
C LEU A 470 9.06 9.48 -9.72
N GLU A 471 9.70 10.11 -8.73
CA GLU A 471 10.23 11.48 -8.87
C GLU A 471 11.43 11.57 -9.83
N ARG A 472 12.11 10.44 -10.05
CA ARG A 472 13.20 10.27 -11.01
C ARG A 472 13.17 8.85 -11.59
N PRO A 473 13.58 8.67 -12.86
CA PRO A 473 13.70 7.33 -13.44
C PRO A 473 14.76 6.53 -12.67
N LEU A 474 14.45 5.26 -12.43
CA LEU A 474 15.38 4.26 -11.90
C LEU A 474 15.46 3.10 -12.89
N HIS A 475 16.67 2.63 -13.15
CA HIS A 475 16.90 1.42 -13.94
C HIS A 475 16.89 0.20 -13.03
N VAL A 476 15.94 -0.71 -13.25
CA VAL A 476 15.76 -1.91 -12.44
C VAL A 476 15.82 -3.18 -13.28
N VAL A 477 16.50 -4.20 -12.77
CA VAL A 477 16.42 -5.56 -13.31
C VAL A 477 15.32 -6.29 -12.56
N VAL A 478 14.36 -6.88 -13.28
CA VAL A 478 13.23 -7.60 -12.69
C VAL A 478 13.35 -9.07 -13.03
N ASP A 479 13.59 -9.89 -12.01
CA ASP A 479 13.59 -11.34 -12.08
C ASP A 479 12.24 -11.91 -11.62
N ALA A 480 11.62 -12.74 -12.45
CA ALA A 480 10.38 -13.43 -12.08
C ALA A 480 10.55 -14.95 -11.98
N GLY A 481 11.74 -15.51 -12.21
CA GLY A 481 12.00 -16.96 -12.18
C GLY A 481 10.99 -17.79 -12.98
N ASN A 482 10.53 -17.26 -14.12
CA ASN A 482 9.47 -17.80 -14.98
C ASN A 482 8.07 -17.93 -14.34
N GLY A 483 7.88 -17.33 -13.17
CA GLY A 483 6.60 -17.21 -12.47
C GLY A 483 5.63 -16.23 -13.14
N VAL A 484 4.38 -16.24 -12.66
CA VAL A 484 3.28 -15.45 -13.26
C VAL A 484 3.46 -13.93 -13.09
N ALA A 485 4.33 -13.51 -12.16
CA ALA A 485 4.68 -12.10 -11.96
C ALA A 485 5.45 -11.48 -13.15
N GLY A 486 6.01 -12.32 -14.05
CA GLY A 486 6.83 -11.87 -15.17
C GLY A 486 6.12 -11.00 -16.21
N ASP A 487 4.80 -11.13 -16.36
CA ASP A 487 4.01 -10.20 -17.19
C ASP A 487 3.66 -8.92 -16.42
N LEU A 488 2.96 -9.07 -15.29
CA LEU A 488 2.36 -7.93 -14.58
C LEU A 488 3.38 -7.03 -13.87
N GLY A 489 4.41 -7.63 -13.25
CA GLY A 489 5.43 -6.90 -12.50
C GLY A 489 6.14 -5.84 -13.34
N PRO A 490 6.78 -6.21 -14.47
CA PRO A 490 7.39 -5.26 -15.38
C PRO A 490 6.43 -4.21 -15.93
N ARG A 491 5.17 -4.56 -16.21
CA ARG A 491 4.15 -3.60 -16.68
C ARG A 491 3.86 -2.52 -15.64
N VAL A 492 3.67 -2.91 -14.38
CA VAL A 492 3.42 -1.97 -13.27
C VAL A 492 4.62 -1.04 -13.06
N LEU A 493 5.83 -1.60 -12.99
CA LEU A 493 7.03 -0.79 -12.73
C LEU A 493 7.33 0.19 -13.87
N ARG A 494 7.08 -0.18 -15.13
CA ARG A 494 7.14 0.77 -16.25
C ARG A 494 6.08 1.86 -16.15
N ALA A 495 4.86 1.51 -15.74
CA ALA A 495 3.75 2.47 -15.64
C ALA A 495 3.97 3.56 -14.57
N ILE A 496 4.76 3.28 -13.53
CA ILE A 496 5.15 4.28 -12.51
C ILE A 496 6.38 5.11 -12.90
N GLY A 497 7.04 4.80 -14.04
CA GLY A 497 8.17 5.55 -14.58
C GLY A 497 9.55 4.89 -14.44
N ALA A 498 9.63 3.61 -14.07
CA ALA A 498 10.91 2.89 -14.03
C ALA A 498 11.37 2.40 -15.41
N GLU A 499 12.68 2.37 -15.64
CA GLU A 499 13.28 1.64 -16.76
C GLU A 499 13.48 0.19 -16.34
N VAL A 500 12.79 -0.74 -16.99
CA VAL A 500 12.75 -2.15 -16.58
C VAL A 500 13.45 -3.05 -17.58
N THR A 501 14.50 -3.74 -17.13
CA THR A 501 15.12 -4.86 -17.84
C THR A 501 14.60 -6.19 -17.30
N PRO A 502 13.86 -6.98 -18.10
CA PRO A 502 13.35 -8.26 -17.65
C PRO A 502 14.45 -9.32 -17.59
N LEU A 503 14.39 -10.16 -16.56
CA LEU A 503 15.16 -11.38 -16.36
C LEU A 503 14.15 -12.50 -16.07
N PHE A 504 14.19 -13.59 -16.85
CA PHE A 504 13.29 -14.74 -16.71
C PHE A 504 11.79 -14.39 -16.54
N CYS A 505 11.32 -13.36 -17.25
CA CYS A 505 9.93 -12.87 -17.15
C CYS A 505 8.94 -13.59 -18.07
N GLU A 506 9.41 -14.46 -18.96
CA GLU A 506 8.53 -15.33 -19.76
C GLU A 506 7.92 -16.40 -18.85
N ILE A 507 6.59 -16.48 -18.81
CA ILE A 507 5.87 -17.42 -17.94
C ILE A 507 6.06 -18.84 -18.47
N ASP A 508 6.78 -19.66 -17.70
CA ASP A 508 7.05 -21.08 -18.01
C ASP A 508 6.98 -21.90 -16.71
N GLY A 509 5.90 -22.67 -16.56
CA GLY A 509 5.65 -23.51 -15.40
C GLY A 509 6.60 -24.71 -15.23
N THR A 510 7.57 -24.90 -16.13
CA THR A 510 8.69 -25.84 -15.92
C THR A 510 9.83 -25.26 -15.09
N PHE A 511 9.85 -23.93 -14.87
CA PHE A 511 10.89 -23.17 -14.17
C PHE A 511 12.31 -23.54 -14.66
N PRO A 512 12.63 -23.31 -15.94
CA PRO A 512 13.82 -23.86 -16.60
C PRO A 512 15.15 -23.20 -16.19
N ASN A 513 15.12 -22.10 -15.44
CA ASN A 513 16.31 -21.37 -15.00
C ASN A 513 16.61 -21.72 -13.53
N HIS A 514 16.24 -20.87 -12.58
CA HIS A 514 16.20 -21.18 -11.15
C HIS A 514 14.75 -21.25 -10.67
N HIS A 515 14.54 -21.82 -9.48
CA HIS A 515 13.21 -21.78 -8.86
C HIS A 515 12.85 -20.34 -8.48
N PRO A 516 11.57 -19.94 -8.61
CA PRO A 516 11.12 -18.60 -8.25
C PRO A 516 10.90 -18.50 -6.73
N ASP A 517 11.99 -18.63 -5.96
CA ASP A 517 12.03 -18.42 -4.51
C ASP A 517 13.12 -17.39 -4.15
N PRO A 518 12.77 -16.10 -4.03
CA PRO A 518 13.74 -15.04 -3.73
C PRO A 518 14.22 -15.05 -2.28
N SER A 519 13.68 -15.93 -1.41
CA SER A 519 14.16 -16.07 -0.03
C SER A 519 15.46 -16.87 0.07
N GLU A 520 15.80 -17.62 -0.98
CA GLU A 520 16.99 -18.45 -1.07
C GLU A 520 18.09 -17.72 -1.88
N PRO A 521 19.24 -17.36 -1.25
CA PRO A 521 20.25 -16.51 -1.90
C PRO A 521 20.80 -17.02 -3.24
N HIS A 522 20.89 -18.34 -3.43
CA HIS A 522 21.38 -18.94 -4.68
C HIS A 522 20.48 -18.66 -5.88
N ASN A 523 19.18 -18.41 -5.66
CA ASN A 523 18.25 -18.02 -6.72
C ASN A 523 18.41 -16.55 -7.15
N LEU A 524 19.24 -15.76 -6.45
CA LEU A 524 19.47 -14.35 -6.76
C LEU A 524 20.78 -14.11 -7.52
N GLU A 525 21.58 -15.15 -7.78
CA GLU A 525 22.91 -15.02 -8.39
C GLU A 525 22.86 -14.39 -9.78
N ASP A 526 21.90 -14.80 -10.63
CA ASP A 526 21.71 -14.23 -11.96
C ASP A 526 21.22 -12.77 -11.91
N LEU A 527 20.39 -12.44 -10.91
CA LEU A 527 19.95 -11.07 -10.67
C LEU A 527 21.12 -10.17 -10.25
N VAL A 528 21.94 -10.62 -9.30
CA VAL A 528 23.17 -9.92 -8.86
C VAL A 528 24.10 -9.68 -10.06
N ALA A 529 24.37 -10.72 -10.84
CA ALA A 529 25.21 -10.62 -12.03
C ALA A 529 24.64 -9.66 -13.07
N SER A 530 23.32 -9.67 -13.27
CA SER A 530 22.65 -8.81 -14.24
C SER A 530 22.63 -7.35 -13.81
N VAL A 531 22.36 -7.07 -12.53
CA VAL A 531 22.43 -5.70 -11.97
C VAL A 531 23.83 -5.11 -12.17
N ALA A 532 24.87 -5.87 -11.81
CA ALA A 532 26.26 -5.42 -11.97
C ALA A 532 26.63 -5.19 -13.45
N ARG A 533 26.29 -6.15 -14.33
CA ARG A 533 26.60 -6.08 -15.77
C ARG A 533 25.92 -4.90 -16.47
N LEU A 534 24.67 -4.63 -16.12
CA LEU A 534 23.85 -3.60 -16.75
C LEU A 534 24.01 -2.23 -16.10
N GLY A 535 24.66 -2.16 -14.94
CA GLY A 535 24.78 -0.93 -14.17
C GLY A 535 23.45 -0.41 -13.65
N ALA A 536 22.50 -1.31 -13.37
CA ALA A 536 21.18 -0.98 -12.85
C ALA A 536 21.27 -0.43 -11.42
N ASP A 537 20.26 0.33 -11.01
CA ASP A 537 20.17 0.93 -9.68
C ASP A 537 19.77 -0.09 -8.61
N LEU A 538 18.88 -1.02 -8.98
CA LEU A 538 18.35 -2.08 -8.12
C LEU A 538 18.02 -3.35 -8.92
N GLY A 539 18.07 -4.50 -8.24
CA GLY A 539 17.46 -5.76 -8.65
C GLY A 539 16.19 -6.03 -7.85
N ILE A 540 15.15 -6.48 -8.53
CA ILE A 540 13.85 -6.88 -7.97
C ILE A 540 13.61 -8.34 -8.35
N ALA A 541 13.31 -9.19 -7.37
CA ALA A 541 12.92 -10.57 -7.61
C ALA A 541 11.51 -10.84 -7.06
N PHE A 542 10.68 -11.53 -7.84
CA PHE A 542 9.37 -12.02 -7.40
C PHE A 542 9.40 -13.54 -7.23
N ASP A 543 8.55 -14.06 -6.34
CA ASP A 543 8.30 -15.49 -6.26
C ASP A 543 7.26 -15.96 -7.30
N GLY A 544 7.02 -17.27 -7.35
CA GLY A 544 6.28 -17.90 -8.45
C GLY A 544 4.86 -17.36 -8.69
N ASP A 545 4.18 -16.89 -7.62
CA ASP A 545 2.86 -16.27 -7.68
C ASP A 545 2.80 -14.77 -7.36
N GLY A 546 3.96 -14.14 -7.10
CA GLY A 546 4.13 -12.69 -7.06
C GLY A 546 3.68 -11.98 -5.78
N ASP A 547 3.46 -12.70 -4.68
CA ASP A 547 3.12 -12.09 -3.39
C ASP A 547 4.35 -11.81 -2.51
N ARG A 548 5.55 -12.24 -2.93
CA ARG A 548 6.82 -11.93 -2.26
C ARG A 548 7.72 -11.02 -3.07
N LEU A 549 8.55 -10.27 -2.36
CA LEU A 549 9.56 -9.38 -2.91
C LEU A 549 10.96 -9.72 -2.36
N GLY A 550 11.91 -9.96 -3.26
CA GLY A 550 13.35 -9.94 -3.00
C GLY A 550 14.01 -8.71 -3.62
N VAL A 551 15.08 -8.20 -2.99
CA VAL A 551 15.76 -6.97 -3.42
C VAL A 551 17.26 -7.14 -3.36
N VAL A 552 17.93 -6.74 -4.44
CA VAL A 552 19.38 -6.72 -4.57
C VAL A 552 19.83 -5.27 -4.85
N THR A 553 20.83 -4.78 -4.11
CA THR A 553 21.40 -3.46 -4.36
C THR A 553 22.31 -3.46 -5.59
N ARG A 554 22.69 -2.26 -6.08
CA ARG A 554 23.69 -2.09 -7.14
C ARG A 554 25.00 -2.86 -6.87
N ASP A 555 25.40 -2.95 -5.61
CA ASP A 555 26.64 -3.61 -5.19
C ASP A 555 26.48 -5.13 -4.99
N GLY A 556 25.30 -5.68 -5.26
CA GLY A 556 25.00 -7.11 -5.15
C GLY A 556 24.59 -7.55 -3.74
N GLU A 557 24.32 -6.63 -2.82
CA GLU A 557 23.84 -6.98 -1.47
C GLU A 557 22.36 -7.38 -1.52
N ASN A 558 22.02 -8.57 -1.01
CA ASN A 558 20.64 -8.96 -0.77
C ASN A 558 20.09 -8.23 0.47
N ILE A 559 19.04 -7.43 0.29
CA ILE A 559 18.36 -6.76 1.40
C ILE A 559 17.18 -7.61 1.85
N PHE A 560 17.34 -8.22 3.03
CA PHE A 560 16.31 -9.07 3.60
C PHE A 560 15.02 -8.31 3.96
N PRO A 561 13.87 -9.02 3.95
CA PRO A 561 12.56 -8.38 4.10
C PRO A 561 12.35 -7.60 5.41
N ASP A 562 12.96 -8.03 6.51
CA ASP A 562 12.85 -7.32 7.79
C ASP A 562 13.56 -5.95 7.77
N ARG A 563 14.64 -5.80 6.99
CA ARG A 563 15.26 -4.49 6.71
C ARG A 563 14.42 -3.67 5.75
N LEU A 564 13.88 -4.25 4.68
CA LEU A 564 12.94 -3.54 3.80
C LEU A 564 11.71 -3.01 4.58
N LEU A 565 11.21 -3.80 5.54
CA LEU A 565 10.12 -3.38 6.41
C LEU A 565 10.47 -2.17 7.28
N MET A 566 11.75 -1.96 7.64
CA MET A 566 12.17 -0.72 8.30
C MET A 566 11.95 0.50 7.40
N LEU A 567 12.37 0.41 6.12
CA LEU A 567 12.18 1.48 5.15
C LEU A 567 10.69 1.78 4.93
N PHE A 568 9.87 0.74 4.73
CA PHE A 568 8.43 0.89 4.56
C PHE A 568 7.75 1.44 5.82
N ALA A 569 8.14 0.98 7.00
CA ALA A 569 7.58 1.46 8.26
C ALA A 569 7.89 2.94 8.48
N ALA A 570 9.13 3.37 8.26
CA ALA A 570 9.50 4.78 8.36
C ALA A 570 8.64 5.66 7.44
N ASP A 571 8.50 5.26 6.16
CA ASP A 571 7.68 5.95 5.18
C ASP A 571 6.19 6.02 5.58
N VAL A 572 5.59 4.88 5.97
CA VAL A 572 4.19 4.83 6.40
C VAL A 572 3.95 5.67 7.66
N LEU A 573 4.88 5.65 8.61
CA LEU A 573 4.75 6.35 9.90
C LEU A 573 4.92 7.86 9.79
N GLU A 574 5.67 8.36 8.81
CA GLU A 574 5.70 9.79 8.48
C GLU A 574 4.30 10.35 8.19
N ARG A 575 3.43 9.53 7.57
CA ARG A 575 2.05 9.90 7.25
C ARG A 575 1.03 9.41 8.28
N ASN A 576 1.36 8.38 9.06
CA ASN A 576 0.47 7.78 10.05
C ASN A 576 1.15 7.64 11.43
N PRO A 577 1.43 8.76 12.14
CA PRO A 577 2.06 8.69 13.46
C PRO A 577 1.24 7.87 14.45
N GLY A 578 1.90 6.96 15.15
CA GLY A 578 1.27 6.04 16.11
C GLY A 578 0.65 4.79 15.48
N ALA A 579 0.70 4.63 14.15
CA ALA A 579 0.19 3.42 13.50
C ALA A 579 0.93 2.17 13.97
N GLN A 580 0.20 1.06 14.02
CA GLN A 580 0.77 -0.22 14.37
C GLN A 580 1.42 -0.86 13.13
N ILE A 581 2.62 -1.39 13.31
CA ILE A 581 3.39 -2.11 12.29
C ILE A 581 3.59 -3.55 12.77
N ILE A 582 3.08 -4.51 12.02
CA ILE A 582 3.17 -5.94 12.37
C ILE A 582 4.38 -6.57 11.70
N TYR A 583 5.08 -7.45 12.42
CA TYR A 583 6.16 -8.27 11.87
C TYR A 583 6.18 -9.65 12.51
N ASP A 584 6.72 -10.65 11.82
CA ASP A 584 6.74 -12.02 12.35
C ASP A 584 7.91 -12.27 13.31
N VAL A 585 7.83 -13.37 14.06
CA VAL A 585 8.86 -13.76 15.05
C VAL A 585 10.25 -13.97 14.45
N LYS A 586 10.39 -14.13 13.12
CA LYS A 586 11.69 -14.28 12.46
C LYS A 586 12.40 -12.95 12.25
N CYS A 587 11.74 -11.79 12.26
CA CYS A 587 12.38 -10.52 11.95
C CYS A 587 13.45 -10.10 12.98
N THR A 588 14.44 -9.33 12.52
CA THR A 588 15.53 -8.78 13.35
C THR A 588 15.06 -8.05 14.61
N GLY A 589 15.84 -8.14 15.69
CA GLY A 589 15.57 -7.46 16.97
C GLY A 589 15.69 -5.94 16.90
N ARG A 590 16.21 -5.40 15.79
CA ARG A 590 16.38 -3.96 15.55
C ARG A 590 15.11 -3.30 15.01
N LEU A 591 14.22 -4.07 14.39
CA LEU A 591 12.98 -3.57 13.78
C LEU A 591 12.02 -2.90 14.78
N PRO A 592 11.75 -3.46 15.98
CA PRO A 592 10.88 -2.81 16.96
C PRO A 592 11.41 -1.43 17.39
N GLY A 593 12.71 -1.32 17.65
CA GLY A 593 13.35 -0.06 17.99
C GLY A 593 13.33 0.95 16.84
N HIS A 594 13.45 0.48 15.59
CA HIS A 594 13.30 1.33 14.41
C HIS A 594 11.87 1.89 14.29
N ILE A 595 10.85 1.03 14.42
CA ILE A 595 9.43 1.44 14.39
C ILE A 595 9.14 2.47 15.49
N LEU A 596 9.62 2.25 16.71
CA LEU A 596 9.42 3.17 17.84
C LEU A 596 10.06 4.54 17.59
N ARG A 597 11.28 4.58 17.05
CA ARG A 597 11.98 5.84 16.71
C ARG A 597 11.28 6.65 15.62
N HIS A 598 10.50 5.99 14.77
CA HIS A 598 9.65 6.66 13.76
C HIS A 598 8.23 6.93 14.28
N GLY A 599 7.99 6.79 15.59
CA GLY A 599 6.71 7.12 16.22
C GLY A 599 5.60 6.08 16.03
N GLY A 600 5.94 4.85 15.62
CA GLY A 600 4.99 3.75 15.43
C GLY A 600 4.86 2.82 16.63
N SER A 601 3.93 1.86 16.53
CA SER A 601 3.73 0.79 17.52
C SER A 601 4.13 -0.57 16.93
N PRO A 602 5.22 -1.20 17.39
CA PRO A 602 5.63 -2.50 16.87
C PRO A 602 4.79 -3.63 17.46
N LEU A 603 4.27 -4.53 16.62
CA LEU A 603 3.61 -5.76 17.06
C LEU A 603 4.24 -7.00 16.43
N MET A 604 4.93 -7.80 17.24
CA MET A 604 5.41 -9.11 16.83
C MET A 604 4.26 -10.13 16.79
N TRP A 605 4.17 -10.92 15.73
CA TRP A 605 3.12 -11.93 15.56
C TRP A 605 3.62 -13.25 14.94
N LYS A 606 2.71 -14.21 14.77
CA LYS A 606 2.98 -15.54 14.23
C LYS A 606 3.37 -15.48 12.76
N THR A 607 4.24 -16.40 12.32
CA THR A 607 4.62 -16.58 10.92
C THR A 607 3.48 -17.24 10.14
N GLY A 608 3.14 -16.68 8.98
CA GLY A 608 2.17 -17.17 8.02
C GLY A 608 1.29 -16.05 7.48
N HIS A 609 1.26 -15.86 6.16
CA HIS A 609 0.56 -14.74 5.51
C HIS A 609 -0.92 -14.60 5.91
N SER A 610 -1.65 -15.71 6.07
CA SER A 610 -3.06 -15.69 6.49
C SER A 610 -3.21 -15.22 7.94
N LEU A 611 -2.28 -15.58 8.82
CA LEU A 611 -2.28 -15.17 10.23
C LEU A 611 -1.95 -13.69 10.38
N ILE A 612 -1.04 -13.16 9.56
CA ILE A 612 -0.71 -11.74 9.50
C ILE A 612 -1.90 -10.94 8.97
N LYS A 613 -2.53 -11.35 7.86
CA LYS A 613 -3.74 -10.70 7.33
C LYS A 613 -4.87 -10.66 8.36
N ALA A 614 -5.09 -11.76 9.09
CA ALA A 614 -6.06 -11.79 10.18
C ALA A 614 -5.71 -10.80 11.29
N LYS A 615 -4.43 -10.74 11.70
CA LYS A 615 -3.99 -9.82 12.75
C LYS A 615 -4.03 -8.35 12.34
N MET A 616 -3.73 -8.04 11.08
CA MET A 616 -3.90 -6.69 10.53
C MET A 616 -5.34 -6.24 10.60
N ARG A 617 -6.31 -7.13 10.26
CA ARG A 617 -7.73 -6.81 10.39
C ARG A 617 -8.15 -6.59 11.84
N GLU A 618 -7.68 -7.44 12.75
CA GLU A 618 -7.99 -7.34 14.19
C GLU A 618 -7.49 -6.03 14.80
N THR A 619 -6.30 -5.59 14.37
CA THR A 619 -5.59 -4.47 14.99
C THR A 619 -5.62 -3.18 14.18
N GLU A 620 -6.23 -3.21 12.99
CA GLU A 620 -6.26 -2.11 12.02
C GLU A 620 -4.84 -1.59 11.70
N ALA A 621 -3.85 -2.49 11.66
CA ALA A 621 -2.47 -2.13 11.35
C ALA A 621 -2.35 -1.60 9.92
N GLU A 622 -1.56 -0.53 9.76
CA GLU A 622 -1.36 0.15 8.47
C GLU A 622 -0.36 -0.58 7.56
N LEU A 623 0.53 -1.36 8.17
CA LEU A 623 1.57 -2.12 7.49
C LEU A 623 1.88 -3.40 8.25
N ALA A 624 2.14 -4.48 7.52
CA ALA A 624 2.82 -5.64 8.05
C ALA A 624 3.88 -6.15 7.09
N GLY A 625 4.83 -6.95 7.58
CA GLY A 625 5.72 -7.71 6.73
C GLY A 625 6.28 -8.95 7.43
N GLU A 626 6.69 -9.93 6.64
CA GLU A 626 7.25 -11.17 7.12
C GLU A 626 8.65 -11.38 6.56
N MET A 627 9.48 -12.13 7.29
CA MET A 627 10.83 -12.49 6.84
C MET A 627 10.84 -13.30 5.52
N SER A 628 9.72 -13.91 5.13
CA SER A 628 9.57 -14.60 3.85
C SER A 628 9.43 -13.67 2.64
N GLY A 629 9.28 -12.35 2.83
CA GLY A 629 9.15 -11.38 1.75
C GLY A 629 7.71 -10.97 1.43
N HIS A 630 6.72 -11.44 2.18
CA HIS A 630 5.36 -10.88 2.09
C HIS A 630 5.31 -9.53 2.79
N PHE A 631 4.74 -8.53 2.12
CA PHE A 631 4.48 -7.20 2.67
C PHE A 631 3.03 -6.81 2.43
N PHE A 632 2.39 -6.30 3.46
CA PHE A 632 0.96 -6.06 3.50
C PHE A 632 0.71 -4.58 3.77
N PHE A 633 0.50 -3.81 2.71
CA PHE A 633 0.15 -2.40 2.85
C PHE A 633 -1.36 -2.27 3.04
N LYS A 634 -1.80 -1.69 4.16
CA LYS A 634 -3.16 -1.19 4.34
C LYS A 634 -3.22 0.30 4.06
N GLU A 635 -2.16 1.03 4.42
CA GLU A 635 -1.97 2.41 4.02
C GLU A 635 -1.94 2.53 2.49
N ARG A 636 -2.83 3.36 1.93
CA ARG A 636 -3.02 3.57 0.47
C ARG A 636 -3.37 2.32 -0.34
N TRP A 637 -3.56 1.16 0.31
CA TRP A 637 -3.81 -0.12 -0.34
C TRP A 637 -4.86 -0.95 0.41
N TYR A 638 -4.92 -2.26 0.16
CA TYR A 638 -6.06 -3.09 0.57
C TYR A 638 -5.78 -4.00 1.77
N GLY A 639 -4.53 -4.12 2.22
CA GLY A 639 -4.12 -4.91 3.38
C GLY A 639 -3.82 -6.39 3.09
N PHE A 640 -3.71 -6.77 1.82
CA PHE A 640 -3.19 -8.08 1.41
C PHE A 640 -1.71 -7.97 1.00
N ASP A 641 -1.03 -9.11 1.03
CA ASP A 641 0.33 -9.32 0.57
C ASP A 641 0.44 -9.16 -0.94
N ASP A 642 1.37 -8.31 -1.36
CA ASP A 642 1.54 -7.95 -2.76
C ASP A 642 3.00 -7.57 -3.04
N GLY A 643 3.76 -8.50 -3.61
CA GLY A 643 5.17 -8.28 -3.95
C GLY A 643 5.33 -7.19 -5.01
N ILE A 644 4.42 -7.14 -5.99
CA ILE A 644 4.45 -6.19 -7.10
C ILE A 644 4.18 -4.77 -6.60
N TYR A 645 3.14 -4.57 -5.78
CA TYR A 645 2.87 -3.26 -5.16
C TYR A 645 4.00 -2.84 -4.20
N SER A 646 4.57 -3.81 -3.47
CA SER A 646 5.70 -3.53 -2.57
C SER A 646 6.95 -3.09 -3.32
N ALA A 647 7.21 -3.64 -4.51
CA ALA A 647 8.26 -3.16 -5.41
C ALA A 647 7.98 -1.73 -5.89
N ALA A 648 6.74 -1.43 -6.26
CA ALA A 648 6.34 -0.06 -6.63
C ALA A 648 6.56 0.93 -5.49
N ARG A 649 6.16 0.59 -4.26
CA ARG A 649 6.39 1.39 -3.05
C ARG A 649 7.86 1.54 -2.70
N LEU A 650 8.67 0.50 -2.88
CA LEU A 650 10.12 0.58 -2.71
C LEU A 650 10.71 1.62 -3.66
N LEU A 651 10.39 1.52 -4.95
CA LEU A 651 10.90 2.44 -5.96
C LEU A 651 10.44 3.88 -5.70
N GLU A 652 9.18 4.09 -5.29
CA GLU A 652 8.67 5.40 -4.88
C GLU A 652 9.55 6.04 -3.80
N ILE A 653 9.82 5.29 -2.73
CA ILE A 653 10.58 5.78 -1.57
C ILE A 653 12.03 6.09 -1.95
N VAL A 654 12.71 5.20 -2.70
CA VAL A 654 14.12 5.41 -3.04
C VAL A 654 14.31 6.45 -4.15
N ALA A 655 13.32 6.62 -5.03
CA ALA A 655 13.34 7.67 -6.05
C ALA A 655 13.21 9.06 -5.44
N GLY A 656 12.38 9.22 -4.40
CA GLY A 656 12.17 10.49 -3.69
C GLY A 656 13.28 10.89 -2.70
N LYS A 657 14.33 10.08 -2.55
CA LYS A 657 15.50 10.40 -1.71
C LYS A 657 16.64 10.97 -2.53
N VAL A 658 17.40 11.87 -1.92
CA VAL A 658 18.62 12.46 -2.49
C VAL A 658 19.73 11.42 -2.61
N GLN A 659 19.82 10.52 -1.64
CA GLN A 659 20.76 9.40 -1.65
C GLN A 659 20.43 8.41 -2.77
N THR A 660 21.43 7.65 -3.19
CA THR A 660 21.21 6.50 -4.07
C THR A 660 20.38 5.40 -3.37
N PRO A 661 19.74 4.49 -4.12
CA PRO A 661 19.05 3.35 -3.51
C PRO A 661 19.97 2.52 -2.61
N THR A 662 21.20 2.25 -3.06
CA THR A 662 22.21 1.53 -2.26
C THR A 662 22.53 2.25 -0.96
N GLU A 663 22.83 3.55 -0.99
CA GLU A 663 23.11 4.32 0.23
C GLU A 663 21.91 4.36 1.18
N THR A 664 20.71 4.48 0.63
CA THR A 664 19.47 4.46 1.42
C THR A 664 19.30 3.13 2.16
N LEU A 665 19.48 2.01 1.45
CA LEU A 665 19.30 0.67 2.02
C LEU A 665 20.44 0.31 2.98
N ALA A 666 21.67 0.73 2.69
CA ALA A 666 22.83 0.56 3.56
C ALA A 666 22.71 1.34 4.88
N ALA A 667 22.01 2.48 4.89
CA ALA A 667 21.77 3.27 6.09
C ALA A 667 20.79 2.63 7.09
N LEU A 668 20.04 1.61 6.67
CA LEU A 668 19.13 0.88 7.55
C LEU A 668 19.92 0.08 8.60
N PRO A 669 19.48 0.03 9.87
CA PRO A 669 20.11 -0.79 10.89
C PRO A 669 20.32 -2.23 10.43
N ASN A 670 21.56 -2.72 10.55
CA ASN A 670 21.94 -4.08 10.18
C ASN A 670 22.67 -4.77 11.34
N GLY A 671 22.77 -6.10 11.27
CA GLY A 671 23.43 -6.93 12.27
C GLY A 671 23.98 -8.22 11.70
N ILE A 672 24.57 -9.04 12.57
CA ILE A 672 25.02 -10.38 12.20
C ILE A 672 23.84 -11.32 12.38
N ALA A 673 23.38 -11.94 11.30
CA ALA A 673 22.29 -12.89 11.34
C ALA A 673 22.66 -14.15 10.58
N THR A 674 22.17 -15.29 11.05
CA THR A 674 22.23 -16.51 10.27
C THR A 674 21.20 -16.46 9.14
N PRO A 675 21.42 -17.20 8.04
CA PRO A 675 20.31 -17.60 7.19
C PRO A 675 19.30 -18.44 7.99
N GLU A 676 18.17 -18.75 7.38
CA GLU A 676 17.25 -19.71 7.97
C GLU A 676 17.91 -21.08 8.07
N ILE A 677 17.92 -21.65 9.27
CA ILE A 677 18.44 -22.98 9.54
C ILE A 677 17.28 -23.95 9.58
N LYS A 678 17.33 -24.97 8.73
CA LYS A 678 16.30 -26.00 8.59
C LYS A 678 16.86 -27.32 9.12
N VAL A 679 16.18 -27.93 10.08
CA VAL A 679 16.57 -29.22 10.70
C VAL A 679 15.39 -30.17 10.64
N ASP A 680 15.61 -31.42 10.22
CA ASP A 680 14.55 -32.42 10.21
C ASP A 680 13.95 -32.59 11.60
N ALA A 681 12.62 -32.58 11.67
CA ALA A 681 11.95 -32.75 12.94
C ALA A 681 12.14 -34.18 13.46
N PRO A 682 12.50 -34.36 14.74
CA PRO A 682 12.51 -35.68 15.36
C PRO A 682 11.15 -36.36 15.18
N GLU A 683 11.19 -37.63 14.75
CA GLU A 683 9.99 -38.45 14.52
C GLU A 683 9.02 -37.86 13.48
N GLY A 684 9.47 -36.90 12.66
CA GLY A 684 8.65 -36.24 11.65
C GLY A 684 7.56 -35.31 12.19
N ASN A 685 7.59 -34.99 13.50
CA ASN A 685 6.57 -34.16 14.15
C ASN A 685 7.18 -32.88 14.76
N PRO A 686 7.34 -31.80 13.97
CA PRO A 686 7.96 -30.57 14.45
C PRO A 686 7.17 -29.89 15.57
N HIS A 687 5.83 -29.91 15.51
CA HIS A 687 4.98 -29.27 16.50
C HIS A 687 5.14 -29.90 17.89
N ALA A 688 5.04 -31.24 17.97
CA ALA A 688 5.19 -31.94 19.25
C ALA A 688 6.60 -31.74 19.85
N PHE A 689 7.64 -31.69 19.00
CA PHE A 689 8.99 -31.40 19.47
C PHE A 689 9.11 -29.97 20.02
N VAL A 690 8.57 -28.98 19.32
CA VAL A 690 8.62 -27.57 19.74
C VAL A 690 7.79 -27.33 21.01
N ASP A 691 6.64 -27.96 21.16
CA ASP A 691 5.82 -27.85 22.38
C ASP A 691 6.58 -28.34 23.62
N ARG A 692 7.29 -29.47 23.48
CA ARG A 692 8.19 -29.96 24.51
C ARG A 692 9.35 -29.00 24.77
N PHE A 693 9.97 -28.49 23.72
CA PHE A 693 11.08 -27.53 23.83
C PHE A 693 10.66 -26.25 24.56
N VAL A 694 9.50 -25.68 24.25
CA VAL A 694 8.91 -24.52 24.93
C VAL A 694 8.70 -24.79 26.42
N THR A 695 8.28 -26.01 26.79
CA THR A 695 7.97 -26.38 28.17
C THR A 695 9.23 -26.63 29.01
N GLU A 696 10.24 -27.25 28.42
CA GLU A 696 11.41 -27.76 29.14
C GLU A 696 12.63 -26.83 29.08
N ALA A 697 12.78 -26.03 28.01
CA ALA A 697 13.95 -25.19 27.81
C ALA A 697 14.02 -24.01 28.80
N LYS A 698 15.23 -23.75 29.31
CA LYS A 698 15.50 -22.65 30.26
C LYS A 698 16.60 -21.74 29.74
N PHE A 699 16.30 -20.46 29.69
CA PHE A 699 17.25 -19.41 29.31
C PHE A 699 17.31 -18.35 30.40
N GLU A 700 18.52 -18.03 30.86
CA GLU A 700 18.76 -17.00 31.88
C GLU A 700 19.07 -15.65 31.24
N GLY A 701 18.62 -14.57 31.89
CA GLY A 701 18.92 -13.19 31.47
C GLY A 701 18.28 -12.76 30.15
N ALA A 702 17.24 -13.45 29.69
CA ALA A 702 16.55 -13.20 28.43
C ALA A 702 15.04 -13.03 28.61
N ARG A 703 14.41 -12.35 27.65
CA ARG A 703 12.95 -12.30 27.51
C ARG A 703 12.51 -13.41 26.56
N LEU A 704 11.58 -14.26 27.00
CA LEU A 704 11.04 -15.36 26.21
C LEU A 704 9.72 -14.95 25.57
N SER A 705 9.49 -15.38 24.34
CA SER A 705 8.23 -15.25 23.62
C SER A 705 7.82 -16.61 23.04
N THR A 706 6.59 -17.01 23.34
CA THR A 706 5.99 -18.28 22.89
C THR A 706 4.87 -18.08 21.87
N ILE A 707 4.89 -16.95 21.16
CA ILE A 707 3.87 -16.59 20.16
C ILE A 707 3.82 -17.62 19.02
N ASP A 708 5.00 -18.03 18.53
CA ASP A 708 5.20 -19.02 17.47
C ASP A 708 6.55 -19.70 17.65
N GLY A 709 6.54 -20.87 18.29
CA GLY A 709 7.74 -21.54 18.79
C GLY A 709 8.30 -20.88 20.04
N LEU A 710 9.62 -20.94 20.23
CA LEU A 710 10.33 -20.27 21.32
C LEU A 710 11.34 -19.26 20.75
N ARG A 711 11.03 -17.97 20.90
CA ARG A 711 11.98 -16.87 20.67
C ARG A 711 12.54 -16.40 22.00
N VAL A 712 13.85 -16.15 22.04
CA VAL A 712 14.58 -15.73 23.24
C VAL A 712 15.41 -14.51 22.89
N ASP A 713 15.06 -13.36 23.47
CA ASP A 713 15.71 -12.06 23.23
C ASP A 713 16.59 -11.64 24.42
N TRP A 714 17.88 -11.44 24.19
CA TRP A 714 18.83 -10.76 25.07
C TRP A 714 19.02 -9.30 24.61
N PRO A 715 19.68 -8.43 25.41
CA PRO A 715 19.97 -7.05 25.00
C PRO A 715 20.81 -6.90 23.73
N ASP A 716 21.61 -7.92 23.39
CA ASP A 716 22.64 -7.94 22.34
C ASP A 716 22.36 -8.96 21.21
N GLY A 717 21.16 -9.56 21.17
CA GLY A 717 20.74 -10.52 20.15
C GLY A 717 19.58 -11.41 20.55
N TRP A 718 19.12 -12.26 19.63
CA TRP A 718 18.05 -13.23 19.87
C TRP A 718 18.25 -14.54 19.11
N GLY A 719 17.57 -15.60 19.56
CA GLY A 719 17.45 -16.87 18.85
C GLY A 719 16.01 -17.37 18.80
N LEU A 720 15.68 -18.18 17.80
CA LEU A 720 14.36 -18.76 17.58
C LEU A 720 14.46 -20.24 17.23
N VAL A 721 13.54 -21.04 17.76
CA VAL A 721 13.18 -22.37 17.25
C VAL A 721 11.67 -22.43 17.09
N ARG A 722 11.19 -22.74 15.89
CA ARG A 722 9.76 -22.94 15.61
C ARG A 722 9.50 -24.13 14.69
N ALA A 723 8.26 -24.59 14.66
CA ALA A 723 7.82 -25.63 13.75
C ALA A 723 7.44 -25.02 12.40
N SER A 724 7.88 -25.63 11.29
CA SER A 724 7.32 -25.31 9.98
C SER A 724 5.88 -25.83 9.87
N ASN A 725 4.99 -25.02 9.27
CA ASN A 725 3.60 -25.38 9.05
C ASN A 725 3.37 -26.06 7.68
N THR A 726 4.40 -26.09 6.83
CA THR A 726 4.33 -26.61 5.45
C THR A 726 5.19 -27.84 5.23
N THR A 727 6.24 -28.02 6.05
CA THR A 727 7.23 -29.09 5.93
C THR A 727 7.57 -29.68 7.31
N PRO A 728 7.94 -30.97 7.43
CA PRO A 728 8.23 -31.62 8.71
C PRO A 728 9.61 -31.25 9.27
N ILE A 729 9.90 -29.95 9.37
CA ILE A 729 11.20 -29.41 9.81
C ILE A 729 11.03 -28.43 10.98
N LEU A 730 12.08 -28.31 11.78
CA LEU A 730 12.34 -27.21 12.69
C LEU A 730 13.01 -26.07 11.92
N VAL A 731 12.52 -24.86 12.14
CA VAL A 731 13.08 -23.64 11.57
C VAL A 731 13.74 -22.85 12.70
N MET A 732 15.00 -22.49 12.50
CA MET A 732 15.79 -21.73 13.46
C MET A 732 16.42 -20.51 12.79
N ARG A 733 16.59 -19.43 13.56
CA ARG A 733 17.32 -18.24 13.13
C ARG A 733 17.95 -17.56 14.34
N PHE A 734 19.13 -16.99 14.14
CA PHE A 734 19.85 -16.24 15.15
C PHE A 734 20.25 -14.88 14.61
N ASP A 735 20.26 -13.88 15.47
CA ASP A 735 20.63 -12.49 15.17
C ASP A 735 21.37 -11.92 16.38
N ALA A 736 22.47 -11.22 16.15
CA ALA A 736 23.30 -10.66 17.20
C ALA A 736 23.99 -9.36 16.78
N ASP A 737 24.43 -8.58 17.77
CA ASP A 737 25.25 -7.37 17.58
C ASP A 737 26.74 -7.68 17.33
N SER A 738 27.20 -8.89 17.66
CA SER A 738 28.60 -9.31 17.47
C SER A 738 28.73 -10.81 17.32
N GLU A 739 29.85 -11.27 16.75
CA GLU A 739 30.17 -12.70 16.63
C GLU A 739 30.23 -13.40 18.00
N ALA A 740 30.71 -12.70 19.03
CA ALA A 740 30.75 -13.23 20.40
C ALA A 740 29.33 -13.45 20.96
N ALA A 741 28.41 -12.53 20.71
CA ALA A 741 27.01 -12.68 21.10
C ALA A 741 26.32 -13.79 20.29
N MET A 742 26.57 -13.88 18.98
CA MET A 742 26.08 -14.94 18.11
C MET A 742 26.48 -16.32 18.64
N ALA A 743 27.78 -16.53 18.89
CA ALA A 743 28.29 -17.80 19.41
C ALA A 743 27.69 -18.16 20.77
N ARG A 744 27.51 -17.19 21.67
CA ARG A 744 26.86 -17.39 22.98
C ARG A 744 25.40 -17.84 22.81
N ILE A 745 24.64 -17.17 21.95
CA ILE A 745 23.22 -17.46 21.70
C ILE A 745 23.08 -18.85 21.07
N GLN A 746 23.85 -19.15 20.03
CA GLN A 746 23.86 -20.47 19.40
C GLN A 746 24.22 -21.58 20.38
N ALA A 747 25.24 -21.38 21.23
CA ALA A 747 25.61 -22.35 22.26
C ALA A 747 24.49 -22.57 23.29
N ALA A 748 23.79 -21.51 23.70
CA ALA A 748 22.65 -21.62 24.62
C ALA A 748 21.51 -22.45 24.01
N PHE A 749 21.15 -22.21 22.75
CA PHE A 749 20.13 -23.00 22.05
C PHE A 749 20.58 -24.44 21.81
N ARG A 750 21.82 -24.66 21.39
CA ARG A 750 22.40 -26.00 21.20
C ARG A 750 22.34 -26.81 22.49
N ALA A 751 22.68 -26.22 23.63
CA ALA A 751 22.61 -26.90 24.93
C ALA A 751 21.17 -27.34 25.27
N GLN A 752 20.17 -26.47 25.09
CA GLN A 752 18.77 -26.80 25.38
C GLN A 752 18.19 -27.83 24.40
N LEU A 753 18.51 -27.74 23.11
CA LEU A 753 18.04 -28.67 22.07
C LEU A 753 18.62 -30.07 22.28
N LEU A 754 19.93 -30.17 22.55
CA LEU A 754 20.59 -31.45 22.80
C LEU A 754 20.22 -32.07 24.15
N ALA A 755 19.79 -31.28 25.13
CA ALA A 755 19.21 -31.80 26.37
C ALA A 755 17.89 -32.55 26.10
N LEU A 756 17.09 -32.09 25.14
CA LEU A 756 15.85 -32.75 24.71
C LEU A 756 16.09 -33.96 23.80
N LYS A 757 17.03 -33.83 22.86
CA LYS A 757 17.37 -34.84 21.85
C LYS A 757 18.90 -34.85 21.60
N PRO A 758 19.66 -35.71 22.30
CA PRO A 758 21.13 -35.68 22.27
C PRO A 758 21.80 -35.92 20.91
N ASP A 759 21.11 -36.58 19.99
CA ASP A 759 21.55 -36.94 18.64
C ASP A 759 20.94 -36.04 17.54
N LEU A 760 20.31 -34.92 17.92
CA LEU A 760 19.79 -33.95 16.95
C LEU A 760 20.94 -33.30 16.17
N ALA A 761 20.93 -33.44 14.84
CA ALA A 761 21.93 -32.84 13.97
C ALA A 761 21.70 -31.32 13.84
N LEU A 762 22.53 -30.53 14.53
CA LEU A 762 22.45 -29.07 14.54
C LEU A 762 23.62 -28.46 13.74
N PRO A 763 23.35 -27.73 12.64
CA PRO A 763 24.38 -27.20 11.73
C PRO A 763 24.99 -25.86 12.20
N PHE A 764 24.83 -25.48 13.47
CA PHE A 764 25.30 -24.21 14.05
C PHE A 764 25.91 -24.42 15.42
#